data_AF-A0A6V8E6R3-F1
#
_entry.id   AF-A0A6V8E6R3-F1
#
_cell.length_a   1.000
_cell.length_b   1.000
_cell.length_c   1.000
_cell.angle_alpha   90.00
_cell.angle_beta   90.00
_cell.angle_gamma   90.00
#
_symmetry.space_group_name_H-M   'P 1'
#
loop_
_entity.id
_entity.type
_entity.pdbx_description
1 polymer ?
#
loop_
_entity_poly.entity_id
_entity_poly.type
_entity_poly.pdbx_seq_one_letter_code
_entity_poly.pdbx_strand_id
1 'polypeptide(L)'
;MSEQRPEDEADDARLASLVRFGFPEDSMVAFLDEHEGGRSERLGWLEDRRQTATDLHERIEDISPYVSLADQPTLNSYLERLEEPFSIEEAYLDFDRYMRTLASWEPHMNRAKPRWFEAGDGDLWLSIFERLGELDVSSHAALAPLHRLLASPERVEEVMRHLGVVEDDERRQLDMIEAGAKHLREIGYPVENLAGRSLLEALQNLESWQAFHAEREHIRLEAVQLIGPFDKALATDYEQRCHAVQDLNRYDELEAIGREVHDLAQALEQRRRDLSDAVQTWRNLGIVFPHQGDVHPNDLMEWEANHDSVANSVEAHLDVVEKWKRFAKHWPARIEASRNLVGHLDRTEELRDLVDEMDGLWKQLELDGLDLLQSYENAGLSVGPWRQRVVDNPMSAMEQITAERERWDVRIQLMEALDELDVSFEGEEDVLLRRELLRSEDVEVELLEEMQRFVLQMQRRNERHRVMLEEEVASMRRSGVLERESATSEMSLRELEHHVGELTRSNGADRGSNNDVAASRILGPLMRELNALQRAGWLVKPWLDEAKTDPLRIARALSEARPHLNHHDALRRRLSALPWQRDVALGLEVEMLCRQPHRLDHLAQQIPSFTAHLAQRPVEDEAYVLQLWQPSVERPTLVPRPEQPERFVLQPASALEEAHEAMLEAMDLTDEEMLDDAVVESEPQDTSPLATTESADHTSPIEEEEVESTPVETKQSTPPTPAEEEVSVVVEAPAAPVRSVPSSDLVSEASTEKALKALAELTALLGMGGLAETINAQGLAGLTDVRRGLASHVNVAPRDVRIGRMLRLMLRLLPAGDNHDETRAALLAEMSEMIPALKRWMRRRLEARHSGAKGDFLSDAVELGVALQRIPGLGQRVPLEKDEWPLPTDIVGLTSEVQNLSKSVHLPSAGGVKA
;
A
#
# COMPACT_ATOMS: atom_id res chain seq x y z
N MET A 1 54.90 0.76 -114.90
CA MET A 1 55.86 0.25 -113.91
C MET A 1 56.22 1.42 -113.03
N SER A 2 55.68 1.48 -111.81
CA SER A 2 56.17 2.40 -110.79
C SER A 2 57.30 1.69 -110.05
N GLU A 3 58.31 2.43 -109.61
CA GLU A 3 59.28 1.90 -108.64
C GLU A 3 58.57 1.86 -107.29
N GLN A 4 58.16 0.67 -106.86
CA GLN A 4 57.80 0.41 -105.46
C GLN A 4 59.08 0.57 -104.64
N ARG A 5 59.00 1.26 -103.49
CA ARG A 5 60.16 1.44 -102.62
C ARG A 5 60.37 0.17 -101.81
N PRO A 6 61.62 -0.20 -101.48
CA PRO A 6 61.90 -1.29 -100.53
C PRO A 6 61.40 -0.98 -99.11
N GLU A 7 60.98 0.26 -98.85
CA GLU A 7 60.29 0.69 -97.62
C GLU A 7 58.84 0.19 -97.60
N ASP A 8 58.15 0.19 -98.75
CA ASP A 8 56.73 -0.21 -98.86
C ASP A 8 56.56 -1.72 -98.56
N GLU A 9 57.41 -2.57 -99.15
CA GLU A 9 57.40 -4.03 -98.92
C GLU A 9 57.72 -4.41 -97.46
N ALA A 10 58.47 -3.58 -96.74
CA ALA A 10 58.81 -3.81 -95.34
C ALA A 10 57.66 -3.42 -94.40
N ASP A 11 57.02 -2.28 -94.64
CA ASP A 11 55.87 -1.81 -93.85
C ASP A 11 54.63 -2.72 -94.05
N ASP A 12 54.38 -3.21 -95.26
CA ASP A 12 53.30 -4.18 -95.50
C ASP A 12 53.59 -5.55 -94.85
N ALA A 13 54.85 -5.97 -94.73
CA ALA A 13 55.23 -7.17 -93.99
C ALA A 13 55.04 -7.03 -92.47
N ARG A 14 55.22 -5.82 -91.92
CA ARG A 14 54.92 -5.48 -90.51
C ARG A 14 53.42 -5.52 -90.26
N LEU A 15 52.61 -4.87 -91.12
CA LEU A 15 51.14 -4.93 -91.07
C LEU A 15 50.63 -6.38 -91.12
N ALA A 16 51.15 -7.21 -92.02
CA ALA A 16 50.81 -8.63 -92.09
C ALA A 16 51.18 -9.44 -90.82
N SER A 17 52.10 -8.96 -89.98
CA SER A 17 52.40 -9.55 -88.66
C SER A 17 51.42 -9.12 -87.58
N LEU A 18 50.82 -7.93 -87.70
CA LEU A 18 49.77 -7.43 -86.81
C LEU A 18 48.41 -8.09 -87.09
N VAL A 19 48.05 -8.26 -88.38
CA VAL A 19 46.83 -9.01 -88.76
C VAL A 19 46.92 -10.47 -88.30
N ARG A 20 48.11 -11.08 -88.34
CA ARG A 20 48.36 -12.44 -87.80
C ARG A 20 48.32 -12.54 -86.27
N PHE A 21 48.41 -11.43 -85.55
CA PHE A 21 48.24 -11.39 -84.09
C PHE A 21 46.75 -11.36 -83.70
N GLY A 22 45.88 -10.87 -84.59
CA GLY A 22 44.42 -10.82 -84.40
C GLY A 22 43.80 -9.45 -84.68
N PHE A 23 44.60 -8.40 -84.86
CA PHE A 23 44.08 -7.04 -85.04
C PHE A 23 43.32 -6.87 -86.38
N PRO A 24 42.20 -6.12 -86.40
CA PRO A 24 41.41 -5.86 -87.60
C PRO A 24 42.19 -5.07 -88.66
N GLU A 25 42.36 -5.67 -89.84
CA GLU A 25 43.10 -5.11 -90.97
C GLU A 25 42.52 -3.77 -91.44
N ASP A 26 41.19 -3.70 -91.61
CA ASP A 26 40.48 -2.48 -92.05
C ASP A 26 40.74 -1.28 -91.12
N SER A 27 40.68 -1.48 -89.81
CA SER A 27 40.92 -0.42 -88.80
C SER A 27 42.38 0.04 -88.81
N MET A 28 43.33 -0.88 -88.97
CA MET A 28 44.76 -0.54 -89.05
C MET A 28 45.09 0.19 -90.34
N VAL A 29 44.59 -0.25 -91.50
CA VAL A 29 44.81 0.43 -92.79
C VAL A 29 44.24 1.85 -92.77
N ALA A 30 43.02 2.03 -92.26
CA ALA A 30 42.41 3.34 -92.10
C ALA A 30 43.26 4.29 -91.22
N PHE A 31 43.84 3.78 -90.13
CA PHE A 31 44.75 4.55 -89.28
C PHE A 31 46.13 4.80 -89.92
N LEU A 32 46.66 3.91 -90.77
CA LEU A 32 47.93 4.17 -91.45
C LEU A 32 47.81 5.28 -92.49
N ASP A 33 46.69 5.34 -93.21
CA ASP A 33 46.54 6.18 -94.40
C ASP A 33 46.14 7.65 -94.12
N GLU A 34 45.79 8.04 -92.88
CA GLU A 34 45.39 9.44 -92.59
C GLU A 34 46.54 10.46 -92.72
N HIS A 35 47.81 10.01 -92.69
CA HIS A 35 49.00 10.88 -92.68
C HIS A 35 50.07 10.40 -93.67
N GLU A 36 50.05 10.96 -94.89
CA GLU A 36 51.07 10.76 -95.93
C GLU A 36 52.48 11.13 -95.41
N GLY A 37 53.27 10.11 -95.05
CA GLY A 37 54.65 10.25 -94.56
C GLY A 37 54.90 9.69 -93.16
N GLY A 38 53.87 9.32 -92.39
CA GLY A 38 54.00 8.80 -91.02
C GLY A 38 53.88 7.28 -90.85
N ARG A 39 53.77 6.51 -91.95
CA ARG A 39 53.38 5.08 -91.95
C ARG A 39 54.24 4.22 -91.02
N SER A 40 55.56 4.34 -91.08
CA SER A 40 56.49 3.52 -90.29
C SER A 40 56.46 3.83 -88.78
N GLU A 41 56.22 5.10 -88.41
CA GLU A 41 56.01 5.52 -87.01
C GLU A 41 54.67 5.01 -86.46
N ARG A 42 53.60 5.08 -87.27
CA ARG A 42 52.27 4.54 -86.93
C ARG A 42 52.25 3.01 -86.85
N LEU A 43 53.04 2.31 -87.68
CA LEU A 43 53.30 0.87 -87.52
C LEU A 43 54.07 0.57 -86.25
N GLY A 44 55.06 1.39 -85.88
CA GLY A 44 55.76 1.25 -84.59
C GLY A 44 54.80 1.36 -83.41
N TRP A 45 53.89 2.34 -83.44
CA TRP A 45 52.82 2.47 -82.44
C TRP A 45 51.90 1.24 -82.38
N LEU A 46 51.53 0.63 -83.52
CA LEU A 46 50.74 -0.60 -83.54
C LEU A 46 51.54 -1.84 -83.05
N GLU A 47 52.85 -1.87 -83.28
CA GLU A 47 53.76 -2.90 -82.73
C GLU A 47 53.89 -2.75 -81.20
N ASP A 48 54.00 -1.53 -80.68
CA ASP A 48 53.94 -1.24 -79.24
C ASP A 48 52.59 -1.65 -78.63
N ARG A 49 51.47 -1.46 -79.35
CA ARG A 49 50.14 -1.96 -78.93
C ARG A 49 50.11 -3.47 -78.86
N ARG A 50 50.63 -4.17 -79.88
CA ARG A 50 50.73 -5.63 -79.88
C ARG A 50 51.57 -6.14 -78.71
N GLN A 51 52.70 -5.50 -78.38
CA GLN A 51 53.48 -5.89 -77.21
C GLN A 51 52.67 -5.66 -75.92
N THR A 52 52.05 -4.48 -75.77
CA THR A 52 51.18 -4.17 -74.61
C THR A 52 50.03 -5.17 -74.45
N ALA A 53 49.44 -5.64 -75.54
CA ALA A 53 48.41 -6.67 -75.54
C ALA A 53 48.96 -8.05 -75.16
N THR A 54 50.15 -8.42 -75.63
CA THR A 54 50.82 -9.68 -75.28
C THR A 54 51.14 -9.68 -73.78
N ASP A 55 51.76 -8.61 -73.27
CA ASP A 55 52.08 -8.42 -71.86
C ASP A 55 50.82 -8.45 -70.97
N LEU A 56 49.69 -7.91 -71.43
CA LEU A 56 48.42 -7.96 -70.70
C LEU A 56 47.75 -9.33 -70.77
N HIS A 57 47.88 -10.05 -71.88
CA HIS A 57 47.37 -11.42 -72.02
C HIS A 57 48.09 -12.37 -71.07
N GLU A 58 49.44 -12.37 -71.08
CA GLU A 58 50.25 -13.14 -70.12
C GLU A 58 49.88 -12.78 -68.67
N ARG A 59 49.68 -11.49 -68.36
CA ARG A 59 49.28 -11.02 -67.03
C ARG A 59 47.88 -11.48 -66.61
N ILE A 60 46.96 -11.73 -67.56
CA ILE A 60 45.62 -12.28 -67.29
C ILE A 60 45.71 -13.80 -67.10
N GLU A 61 46.52 -14.51 -67.89
CA GLU A 61 46.77 -15.95 -67.71
C GLU A 61 47.51 -16.24 -66.39
N ASP A 62 48.55 -15.46 -66.05
CA ASP A 62 49.33 -15.54 -64.80
C ASP A 62 48.41 -15.44 -63.55
N ILE A 63 47.40 -14.55 -63.57
CA ILE A 63 46.54 -14.28 -62.41
C ILE A 63 45.25 -15.13 -62.37
N SER A 64 44.76 -15.62 -63.50
CA SER A 64 43.47 -16.36 -63.58
C SER A 64 43.34 -17.53 -62.58
N PRO A 65 44.37 -18.36 -62.30
CA PRO A 65 44.27 -19.45 -61.32
C PRO A 65 43.92 -19.00 -59.89
N TYR A 66 44.24 -17.75 -59.54
CA TYR A 66 44.11 -17.18 -58.20
C TYR A 66 42.86 -16.30 -58.04
N VAL A 67 42.01 -16.21 -59.07
CA VAL A 67 40.84 -15.34 -59.11
C VAL A 67 39.55 -16.17 -58.98
N SER A 68 38.66 -15.70 -58.09
CA SER A 68 37.37 -16.33 -57.82
C SER A 68 36.56 -16.57 -59.10
N LEU A 69 35.82 -17.68 -59.14
CA LEU A 69 34.91 -18.04 -60.24
C LEU A 69 33.87 -16.95 -60.55
N ALA A 70 33.55 -16.08 -59.59
CA ALA A 70 32.66 -14.93 -59.79
C ALA A 70 33.29 -13.81 -60.63
N ASP A 71 34.61 -13.65 -60.57
CA ASP A 71 35.37 -12.57 -61.21
C ASP A 71 35.93 -12.96 -62.59
N GLN A 72 36.11 -14.26 -62.86
CA GLN A 72 36.50 -14.81 -64.18
C GLN A 72 35.78 -14.19 -65.41
N PRO A 73 34.45 -13.97 -65.43
CA PRO A 73 33.81 -13.30 -66.57
C PRO A 73 34.30 -11.86 -66.81
N THR A 74 34.80 -11.16 -65.78
CA THR A 74 35.42 -9.84 -65.97
C THR A 74 36.80 -9.95 -66.62
N LEU A 75 37.61 -10.95 -66.25
CA LEU A 75 38.90 -11.24 -66.90
C LEU A 75 38.71 -11.50 -68.40
N ASN A 76 37.72 -12.32 -68.76
CA ASN A 76 37.37 -12.60 -70.16
C ASN A 76 37.00 -11.31 -70.93
N SER A 77 36.30 -10.36 -70.30
CA SER A 77 35.97 -9.08 -70.93
C SER A 77 37.19 -8.17 -71.19
N TYR A 78 38.32 -8.38 -70.49
CA TYR A 78 39.59 -7.73 -70.83
C TYR A 78 40.30 -8.44 -71.99
N LEU A 79 40.20 -9.77 -72.10
CA LEU A 79 40.72 -10.52 -73.25
C LEU A 79 40.01 -10.13 -74.55
N GLU A 80 38.68 -9.97 -74.53
CA GLU A 80 37.90 -9.46 -75.67
C GLU A 80 38.34 -8.04 -76.09
N ARG A 81 38.68 -7.16 -75.14
CA ARG A 81 39.19 -5.80 -75.43
C ARG A 81 40.58 -5.80 -76.09
N LEU A 82 41.37 -6.85 -75.93
CA LEU A 82 42.72 -6.94 -76.52
C LEU A 82 42.73 -7.20 -78.03
N GLU A 83 41.61 -7.58 -78.64
CA GLU A 83 41.49 -7.75 -80.09
C GLU A 83 41.48 -6.40 -80.85
N GLU A 84 41.09 -5.30 -80.20
CA GLU A 84 40.97 -3.97 -80.81
C GLU A 84 42.18 -3.07 -80.49
N PRO A 85 43.10 -2.81 -81.46
CA PRO A 85 44.38 -2.15 -81.23
C PRO A 85 44.29 -0.78 -80.55
N PHE A 86 43.19 -0.05 -80.77
CA PHE A 86 43.01 1.29 -80.19
C PHE A 86 42.49 1.28 -78.74
N SER A 87 41.99 0.15 -78.24
CA SER A 87 41.42 0.05 -76.88
C SER A 87 42.42 -0.45 -75.81
N ILE A 88 43.54 -1.06 -76.23
CA ILE A 88 44.51 -1.75 -75.37
C ILE A 88 45.07 -0.86 -74.25
N GLU A 89 45.33 0.42 -74.52
CA GLU A 89 45.89 1.34 -73.51
C GLU A 89 44.86 1.67 -72.40
N GLU A 90 43.59 1.79 -72.76
CA GLU A 90 42.50 1.92 -71.80
C GLU A 90 42.27 0.61 -71.04
N ALA A 91 42.29 -0.53 -71.76
CA ALA A 91 42.15 -1.86 -71.16
C ALA A 91 43.24 -2.16 -70.12
N TYR A 92 44.50 -1.82 -70.41
CA TYR A 92 45.62 -1.93 -69.48
C TYR A 92 45.44 -1.05 -68.24
N LEU A 93 45.00 0.21 -68.42
CA LEU A 93 44.78 1.14 -67.32
C LEU A 93 43.58 0.76 -66.44
N ASP A 94 42.51 0.23 -67.03
CA ASP A 94 41.35 -0.28 -66.30
C ASP A 94 41.68 -1.58 -65.56
N PHE A 95 42.38 -2.51 -66.21
CA PHE A 95 42.86 -3.74 -65.57
C PHE A 95 43.78 -3.44 -64.38
N ASP A 96 44.73 -2.52 -64.53
CA ASP A 96 45.61 -2.10 -63.43
C ASP A 96 44.88 -1.35 -62.30
N ARG A 97 43.69 -0.79 -62.56
CA ARG A 97 42.79 -0.26 -61.51
C ARG A 97 42.01 -1.38 -60.83
N TYR A 98 41.48 -2.33 -61.59
CA TYR A 98 40.71 -3.47 -61.07
C TYR A 98 41.59 -4.42 -60.23
N MET A 99 42.82 -4.70 -60.65
CA MET A 99 43.77 -5.49 -59.87
C MET A 99 44.19 -4.81 -58.56
N ARG A 100 44.20 -3.47 -58.46
CA ARG A 100 44.40 -2.78 -57.17
C ARG A 100 43.27 -3.04 -56.16
N THR A 101 42.08 -3.43 -56.61
CA THR A 101 40.97 -3.83 -55.74
C THR A 101 40.90 -5.33 -55.48
N LEU A 102 41.27 -6.17 -56.45
CA LEU A 102 41.21 -7.63 -56.35
C LEU A 102 42.47 -8.22 -55.70
N ALA A 103 43.62 -8.03 -56.34
CA ALA A 103 44.93 -8.57 -55.96
C ALA A 103 45.95 -7.42 -55.83
N SER A 104 45.83 -6.61 -54.77
CA SER A 104 46.49 -5.29 -54.71
C SER A 104 48.03 -5.30 -54.76
N TRP A 105 48.65 -6.47 -54.59
CA TRP A 105 50.08 -6.74 -54.73
C TRP A 105 50.53 -6.96 -56.18
N GLU A 106 49.66 -7.46 -57.07
CA GLU A 106 49.99 -7.82 -58.47
C GLU A 106 50.52 -6.60 -59.25
N PRO A 107 49.86 -5.41 -59.23
CA PRO A 107 50.35 -4.22 -59.92
C PRO A 107 51.71 -3.71 -59.45
N HIS A 108 52.19 -4.17 -58.30
CA HIS A 108 53.52 -3.88 -57.78
C HIS A 108 54.55 -4.94 -58.22
N MET A 109 54.18 -6.22 -58.24
CA MET A 109 55.09 -7.28 -58.70
C MET A 109 55.28 -7.31 -60.21
N ASN A 110 54.23 -7.13 -61.03
CA ASN A 110 54.39 -7.14 -62.49
C ASN A 110 55.24 -5.95 -62.98
N ARG A 111 55.06 -4.75 -62.39
CA ARG A 111 55.96 -3.60 -62.64
C ARG A 111 57.42 -3.85 -62.23
N ALA A 112 57.66 -4.84 -61.35
CA ALA A 112 58.99 -5.25 -60.96
C ALA A 112 59.55 -6.40 -61.82
N LYS A 113 58.71 -7.17 -62.54
CA LYS A 113 59.05 -8.39 -63.31
C LYS A 113 60.37 -8.22 -64.08
N PRO A 114 60.59 -7.17 -64.91
CA PRO A 114 61.86 -7.01 -65.63
C PRO A 114 63.11 -6.96 -64.72
N ARG A 115 63.05 -6.26 -63.58
CA ARG A 115 64.20 -6.08 -62.67
C ARG A 115 64.59 -7.35 -61.93
N TRP A 116 63.62 -8.21 -61.60
CA TRP A 116 63.91 -9.50 -60.98
C TRP A 116 64.60 -10.45 -61.97
N PHE A 117 64.13 -10.47 -63.22
CA PHE A 117 64.76 -11.25 -64.29
C PHE A 117 66.14 -10.69 -64.71
N GLU A 118 66.32 -9.35 -64.73
CA GLU A 118 67.63 -8.70 -64.93
C GLU A 118 68.64 -8.99 -63.81
N ALA A 119 68.17 -9.13 -62.56
CA ALA A 119 69.01 -9.51 -61.42
C ALA A 119 69.41 -11.01 -61.42
N GLY A 120 68.66 -11.86 -62.14
CA GLY A 120 68.80 -13.32 -62.14
C GLY A 120 67.87 -14.04 -61.15
N ASP A 121 67.02 -13.31 -60.41
CA ASP A 121 66.12 -13.81 -59.36
C ASP A 121 64.72 -14.19 -59.91
N GLY A 122 64.61 -14.57 -61.18
CA GLY A 122 63.34 -14.88 -61.85
C GLY A 122 62.53 -16.01 -61.18
N ASP A 123 63.21 -17.07 -60.75
CA ASP A 123 62.59 -18.19 -60.02
C ASP A 123 62.03 -17.75 -58.65
N LEU A 124 62.66 -16.76 -58.01
CA LEU A 124 62.19 -16.18 -56.75
C LEU A 124 60.99 -15.23 -56.98
N TRP A 125 60.97 -14.49 -58.10
CA TRP A 125 59.79 -13.72 -58.50
C TRP A 125 58.58 -14.62 -58.71
N LEU A 126 58.74 -15.73 -59.43
CA LEU A 126 57.69 -16.74 -59.65
C LEU A 126 57.18 -17.30 -58.31
N SER A 127 58.09 -17.79 -57.45
CA SER A 127 57.72 -18.34 -56.14
C SER A 127 57.01 -17.33 -55.23
N ILE A 128 57.34 -16.03 -55.32
CA ILE A 128 56.63 -14.98 -54.58
C ILE A 128 55.27 -14.69 -55.21
N PHE A 129 55.15 -14.69 -56.55
CA PHE A 129 53.89 -14.47 -57.25
C PHE A 129 52.87 -15.57 -56.94
N GLU A 130 53.28 -16.85 -57.02
CA GLU A 130 52.45 -18.01 -56.66
C GLU A 130 51.93 -17.90 -55.22
N ARG A 131 52.84 -17.69 -54.25
CA ARG A 131 52.49 -17.57 -52.82
C ARG A 131 51.64 -16.35 -52.48
N LEU A 132 51.72 -15.27 -53.25
CA LEU A 132 50.84 -14.11 -53.09
C LEU A 132 49.44 -14.37 -53.67
N GLY A 133 49.33 -15.25 -54.67
CA GLY A 133 48.06 -15.71 -55.23
C GLY A 133 47.35 -16.80 -54.43
N GLU A 134 48.10 -17.63 -53.68
CA GLU A 134 47.51 -18.65 -52.79
C GLU A 134 46.82 -18.09 -51.53
N LEU A 135 47.00 -16.81 -51.20
CA LEU A 135 46.40 -16.16 -50.02
C LEU A 135 44.93 -15.79 -50.22
N ASP A 136 44.13 -15.89 -49.16
CA ASP A 136 42.75 -15.39 -49.16
C ASP A 136 42.69 -13.87 -49.37
N VAL A 137 41.68 -13.39 -50.10
CA VAL A 137 41.49 -11.97 -50.44
C VAL A 137 41.39 -11.07 -49.19
N SER A 138 40.95 -11.60 -48.05
CA SER A 138 40.93 -10.87 -46.77
C SER A 138 42.34 -10.63 -46.18
N SER A 139 43.32 -11.49 -46.50
CA SER A 139 44.73 -11.33 -46.14
C SER A 139 45.45 -10.28 -47.00
N HIS A 140 44.94 -9.94 -48.19
CA HIS A 140 45.55 -8.92 -49.06
C HIS A 140 45.77 -7.56 -48.35
N ALA A 141 44.95 -7.21 -47.36
CA ALA A 141 45.14 -6.00 -46.56
C ALA A 141 46.44 -6.00 -45.72
N ALA A 142 46.98 -7.18 -45.37
CA ALA A 142 48.25 -7.31 -44.66
C ALA A 142 49.47 -7.17 -45.59
N LEU A 143 49.29 -7.27 -46.90
CA LEU A 143 50.37 -7.18 -47.90
C LEU A 143 50.75 -5.73 -48.24
N ALA A 144 49.90 -4.74 -47.94
CA ALA A 144 50.16 -3.33 -48.27
C ALA A 144 51.55 -2.77 -47.85
N PRO A 145 52.17 -3.17 -46.72
CA PRO A 145 53.55 -2.78 -46.38
C PRO A 145 54.61 -3.37 -47.33
N LEU A 146 54.38 -4.56 -47.88
CA LEU A 146 55.29 -5.26 -48.81
C LEU A 146 55.38 -4.57 -50.17
N HIS A 147 54.36 -3.83 -50.60
CA HIS A 147 54.26 -3.28 -51.97
C HIS A 147 55.45 -2.42 -52.42
N ARG A 148 56.23 -1.86 -51.48
CA ARG A 148 57.48 -1.13 -51.77
C ARG A 148 58.70 -2.05 -51.86
N LEU A 149 58.69 -3.16 -51.13
CA LEU A 149 59.76 -4.17 -51.08
C LEU A 149 59.72 -5.08 -52.32
N LEU A 150 58.52 -5.41 -52.83
CA LEU A 150 58.32 -6.17 -54.07
C LEU A 150 59.06 -5.56 -55.29
N ALA A 151 59.33 -4.25 -55.26
CA ALA A 151 60.06 -3.53 -56.31
C ALA A 151 61.60 -3.56 -56.16
N SER A 152 62.15 -4.37 -55.24
CA SER A 152 63.59 -4.39 -54.89
C SER A 152 64.09 -5.83 -54.63
N PRO A 153 64.66 -6.52 -55.65
CA PRO A 153 65.15 -7.91 -55.52
C PRO A 153 66.15 -8.11 -54.37
N GLU A 154 67.03 -7.13 -54.15
CA GLU A 154 68.02 -7.09 -53.06
C GLU A 154 67.43 -7.30 -51.64
N ARG A 155 66.11 -7.15 -51.48
CA ARG A 155 65.37 -7.28 -50.21
C ARG A 155 64.52 -8.55 -50.13
N VAL A 156 64.79 -9.56 -50.96
CA VAL A 156 64.02 -10.81 -51.00
C VAL A 156 63.89 -11.48 -49.62
N GLU A 157 64.91 -11.44 -48.76
CA GLU A 157 64.81 -11.96 -47.38
C GLU A 157 63.79 -11.18 -46.52
N GLU A 158 63.69 -9.86 -46.67
CA GLU A 158 62.67 -9.05 -45.98
C GLU A 158 61.27 -9.43 -46.50
N VAL A 159 61.11 -9.57 -47.82
CA VAL A 159 59.84 -9.97 -48.46
C VAL A 159 59.40 -11.35 -47.99
N MET A 160 60.25 -12.36 -48.14
CA MET A 160 59.94 -13.75 -47.78
C MET A 160 59.58 -13.91 -46.30
N ARG A 161 60.29 -13.20 -45.41
CA ARG A 161 60.00 -13.18 -43.96
C ARG A 161 58.64 -12.55 -43.68
N HIS A 162 58.31 -11.43 -44.30
CA HIS A 162 57.04 -10.74 -44.08
C HIS A 162 55.86 -11.49 -44.69
N LEU A 163 56.03 -12.11 -45.86
CA LEU A 163 55.04 -12.97 -46.50
C LEU A 163 54.74 -14.21 -45.64
N GLY A 164 55.78 -14.88 -45.11
CA GLY A 164 55.61 -16.01 -44.20
C GLY A 164 54.85 -15.66 -42.91
N VAL A 165 54.95 -14.43 -42.40
CA VAL A 165 54.14 -13.97 -41.25
C VAL A 165 52.66 -13.88 -41.62
N VAL A 166 52.32 -13.43 -42.83
CA VAL A 166 50.92 -13.34 -43.32
C VAL A 166 50.35 -14.75 -43.53
N GLU A 167 51.10 -15.65 -44.17
CA GLU A 167 50.68 -17.06 -44.31
C GLU A 167 50.48 -17.75 -42.96
N ASP A 168 51.36 -17.52 -41.99
CA ASP A 168 51.22 -18.09 -40.65
C ASP A 168 50.05 -17.48 -39.87
N ASP A 169 49.67 -16.23 -40.14
CA ASP A 169 48.46 -15.61 -39.58
C ASP A 169 47.19 -16.22 -40.21
N GLU A 170 47.16 -16.45 -41.52
CA GLU A 170 46.04 -17.07 -42.23
C GLU A 170 45.86 -18.55 -41.86
N ARG A 171 46.95 -19.33 -41.82
CA ARG A 171 46.96 -20.72 -41.31
C ARG A 171 46.39 -20.80 -39.89
N ARG A 172 46.81 -19.89 -38.98
CA ARG A 172 46.26 -19.80 -37.62
C ARG A 172 44.76 -19.48 -37.59
N GLN A 173 44.26 -18.68 -38.54
CA GLN A 173 42.85 -18.36 -38.66
C GLN A 173 42.04 -19.58 -39.14
N LEU A 174 42.52 -20.30 -40.16
CA LEU A 174 41.94 -21.55 -40.63
C LEU A 174 41.92 -22.65 -39.55
N ASP A 175 43.04 -22.84 -38.84
CA ASP A 175 43.15 -23.78 -37.71
C ASP A 175 42.13 -23.48 -36.60
N MET A 176 41.95 -22.20 -36.24
CA MET A 176 40.93 -21.79 -35.27
C MET A 176 39.51 -22.09 -35.76
N ILE A 177 39.22 -21.81 -37.04
CA ILE A 177 37.90 -22.01 -37.62
C ILE A 177 37.54 -23.50 -37.64
N GLU A 178 38.44 -24.36 -38.11
CA GLU A 178 38.20 -25.81 -38.12
C GLU A 178 38.13 -26.39 -36.70
N ALA A 179 38.91 -25.88 -35.73
CA ALA A 179 38.78 -26.26 -34.32
C ALA A 179 37.42 -25.87 -33.74
N GLY A 180 36.91 -24.68 -34.04
CA GLY A 180 35.58 -24.22 -33.63
C GLY A 180 34.46 -25.04 -34.27
N ALA A 181 34.52 -25.26 -35.58
CA ALA A 181 33.58 -26.10 -36.31
C ALA A 181 33.62 -27.56 -35.84
N LYS A 182 34.79 -28.07 -35.42
CA LYS A 182 34.95 -29.41 -34.85
C LYS A 182 34.29 -29.51 -33.47
N HIS A 183 34.47 -28.51 -32.61
CA HIS A 183 33.84 -28.47 -31.29
C HIS A 183 32.30 -28.47 -31.39
N LEU A 184 31.73 -27.71 -32.32
CA LEU A 184 30.29 -27.71 -32.58
C LEU A 184 29.78 -29.06 -33.13
N ARG A 185 30.55 -29.72 -34.01
CA ARG A 185 30.25 -31.10 -34.46
C ARG A 185 30.32 -32.12 -33.32
N GLU A 186 31.24 -31.95 -32.36
CA GLU A 186 31.33 -32.79 -31.14
C GLU A 186 30.14 -32.57 -30.18
N ILE A 187 29.56 -31.38 -30.16
CA ILE A 187 28.29 -31.07 -29.44
C ILE A 187 27.07 -31.64 -30.19
N GLY A 188 27.21 -32.01 -31.47
CA GLY A 188 26.19 -32.67 -32.28
C GLY A 188 25.59 -31.80 -33.39
N TYR A 189 26.09 -30.58 -33.63
CA TYR A 189 25.57 -29.71 -34.68
C TYR A 189 26.00 -30.15 -36.09
N PRO A 190 25.12 -30.03 -37.11
CA PRO A 190 25.42 -30.36 -38.50
C PRO A 190 26.21 -29.23 -39.20
N VAL A 191 27.33 -28.80 -38.62
CA VAL A 191 28.19 -27.77 -39.22
C VAL A 191 28.84 -28.31 -40.50
N GLU A 192 28.73 -27.53 -41.57
CA GLU A 192 29.26 -27.89 -42.89
C GLU A 192 30.79 -27.96 -42.90
N ASN A 193 31.37 -28.63 -43.92
CA ASN A 193 32.80 -28.52 -44.16
C ASN A 193 33.13 -27.13 -44.72
N LEU A 194 34.02 -26.41 -44.04
CA LEU A 194 34.41 -25.03 -44.39
C LEU A 194 35.60 -24.97 -45.35
N ALA A 195 36.25 -26.10 -45.63
CA ALA A 195 37.37 -26.17 -46.57
C ALA A 195 36.96 -25.73 -48.00
N GLY A 196 37.70 -24.77 -48.57
CA GLY A 196 37.45 -24.21 -49.90
C GLY A 196 36.42 -23.08 -49.95
N ARG A 197 35.93 -22.59 -48.79
CA ARG A 197 35.24 -21.30 -48.68
C ARG A 197 36.26 -20.20 -48.42
N SER A 198 35.90 -18.93 -48.70
CA SER A 198 36.74 -17.82 -48.26
C SER A 198 36.78 -17.73 -46.73
N LEU A 199 37.86 -17.18 -46.19
CA LEU A 199 38.06 -17.07 -44.74
C LEU A 199 36.94 -16.28 -44.05
N LEU A 200 36.40 -15.27 -44.73
CA LEU A 200 35.29 -14.45 -44.25
C LEU A 200 33.97 -15.24 -44.15
N GLU A 201 33.62 -16.03 -45.19
CA GLU A 201 32.42 -16.87 -45.17
C GLU A 201 32.52 -17.98 -44.12
N ALA A 202 33.70 -18.55 -43.96
CA ALA A 202 33.97 -19.58 -42.98
C ALA A 202 33.84 -19.05 -41.53
N LEU A 203 34.32 -17.82 -41.27
CA LEU A 203 34.11 -17.12 -39.99
C LEU A 203 32.62 -16.83 -39.75
N GLN A 204 31.90 -16.25 -40.72
CA GLN A 204 30.48 -15.89 -40.55
C GLN A 204 29.58 -17.11 -40.30
N ASN A 205 29.87 -18.25 -40.96
CA ASN A 205 29.17 -19.51 -40.71
C ASN A 205 29.46 -20.04 -39.28
N LEU A 206 30.72 -19.97 -38.84
CA LEU A 206 31.10 -20.37 -37.48
C LEU A 206 30.49 -19.46 -36.40
N GLU A 207 30.46 -18.15 -36.62
CA GLU A 207 29.89 -17.16 -35.69
C GLU A 207 28.38 -17.36 -35.49
N SER A 208 27.62 -17.65 -36.56
CA SER A 208 26.17 -17.90 -36.44
C SER A 208 25.84 -19.19 -35.68
N TRP A 209 26.58 -20.29 -35.91
CA TRP A 209 26.45 -21.51 -35.11
C TRP A 209 26.86 -21.31 -33.65
N GLN A 210 27.89 -20.50 -33.37
CA GLN A 210 28.28 -20.17 -31.99
C GLN A 210 27.22 -19.33 -31.27
N ALA A 211 26.61 -18.35 -31.94
CA ALA A 211 25.51 -17.56 -31.40
C ALA A 211 24.28 -18.44 -31.08
N PHE A 212 23.87 -19.30 -32.02
CA PHE A 212 22.76 -20.24 -31.82
C PHE A 212 23.01 -21.23 -30.67
N HIS A 213 24.24 -21.72 -30.50
CA HIS A 213 24.60 -22.54 -29.35
C HIS A 213 24.54 -21.76 -28.03
N ALA A 214 25.06 -20.53 -27.99
CA ALA A 214 25.00 -19.69 -26.80
C ALA A 214 23.56 -19.40 -26.38
N GLU A 215 22.68 -19.07 -27.33
CA GLU A 215 21.26 -18.83 -27.07
C GLU A 215 20.54 -20.09 -26.58
N ARG A 216 20.82 -21.25 -27.18
CA ARG A 216 20.22 -22.53 -26.75
C ARG A 216 20.60 -22.91 -25.32
N GLU A 217 21.86 -22.72 -24.95
CA GLU A 217 22.30 -22.96 -23.57
C GLU A 217 21.82 -21.89 -22.60
N HIS A 218 21.64 -20.63 -23.05
CA HIS A 218 21.02 -19.57 -22.25
C HIS A 218 19.58 -19.94 -21.87
N ILE A 219 18.73 -20.26 -22.85
CA ILE A 219 17.32 -20.62 -22.63
C ILE A 219 17.19 -21.91 -21.81
N ARG A 220 18.07 -22.90 -22.05
CA ARG A 220 18.12 -24.12 -21.21
C ARG A 220 18.44 -23.79 -19.75
N LEU A 221 19.41 -22.90 -19.50
CA LEU A 221 19.77 -22.46 -18.16
C LEU A 221 18.66 -21.61 -17.50
N GLU A 222 17.92 -20.81 -18.27
CA GLU A 222 16.74 -20.09 -17.77
C GLU A 222 15.63 -21.04 -17.36
N ALA A 223 15.32 -22.08 -18.16
CA ALA A 223 14.34 -23.09 -17.76
C ALA A 223 14.71 -23.76 -16.42
N VAL A 224 15.98 -24.11 -16.23
CA VAL A 224 16.47 -24.69 -14.97
C VAL A 224 16.41 -23.71 -13.79
N GLN A 225 16.71 -22.42 -14.03
CA GLN A 225 16.78 -21.40 -12.95
C GLN A 225 15.42 -20.79 -12.58
N LEU A 226 14.53 -20.60 -13.57
CA LEU A 226 13.26 -19.88 -13.40
C LEU A 226 12.08 -20.83 -13.15
N ILE A 227 12.06 -21.99 -13.82
CA ILE A 227 10.98 -23.00 -13.66
C ILE A 227 11.39 -24.06 -12.64
N GLY A 228 12.65 -24.52 -12.69
CA GLY A 228 13.17 -25.61 -11.85
C GLY A 228 12.97 -25.47 -10.33
N PRO A 229 12.89 -24.27 -9.72
CA PRO A 229 12.53 -24.09 -8.31
C PRO A 229 11.07 -24.41 -7.97
N PHE A 230 10.16 -24.39 -8.96
CA PHE A 230 8.72 -24.68 -8.80
C PHE A 230 8.37 -26.10 -9.28
N ASP A 231 8.80 -26.44 -10.50
CA ASP A 231 8.61 -27.77 -11.08
C ASP A 231 9.87 -28.20 -11.85
N LYS A 232 10.60 -29.13 -11.23
CA LYS A 232 11.81 -29.71 -11.80
C LYS A 232 11.54 -30.63 -13.00
N ALA A 233 10.40 -31.32 -13.05
CA ALA A 233 10.06 -32.19 -14.17
C ALA A 233 9.73 -31.36 -15.42
N LEU A 234 8.89 -30.34 -15.26
CA LEU A 234 8.54 -29.40 -16.32
C LEU A 234 9.78 -28.64 -16.82
N ALA A 235 10.69 -28.23 -15.93
CA ALA A 235 11.99 -27.68 -16.33
C ALA A 235 12.81 -28.66 -17.19
N THR A 236 12.92 -29.95 -16.81
CA THR A 236 13.64 -30.95 -17.62
C THR A 236 12.98 -31.26 -18.97
N ASP A 237 11.67 -31.08 -19.11
CA ASP A 237 10.98 -31.18 -20.41
C ASP A 237 11.32 -29.98 -21.30
N TYR A 238 11.44 -28.77 -20.74
CA TYR A 238 11.96 -27.62 -21.47
C TYR A 238 13.44 -27.79 -21.88
N GLU A 239 14.30 -28.38 -21.04
CA GLU A 239 15.68 -28.71 -21.45
C GLU A 239 15.70 -29.67 -22.65
N GLN A 240 14.86 -30.71 -22.63
CA GLN A 240 14.74 -31.66 -23.75
C GLN A 240 14.21 -30.99 -25.03
N ARG A 241 13.24 -30.07 -24.92
CA ARG A 241 12.75 -29.26 -26.05
C ARG A 241 13.88 -28.42 -26.65
N CYS A 242 14.67 -27.74 -25.82
CA CYS A 242 15.82 -26.95 -26.28
C CYS A 242 16.85 -27.84 -27.01
N HIS A 243 17.22 -28.99 -26.43
CA HIS A 243 18.16 -29.93 -27.06
C HIS A 243 17.65 -30.56 -28.37
N ALA A 244 16.34 -30.56 -28.63
CA ALA A 244 15.75 -31.00 -29.90
C ALA A 244 15.81 -29.94 -31.03
N VAL A 245 16.25 -28.72 -30.74
CA VAL A 245 16.53 -27.69 -31.75
C VAL A 245 18.04 -27.68 -32.04
N GLN A 246 18.40 -28.24 -33.20
CA GLN A 246 19.80 -28.48 -33.62
C GLN A 246 20.11 -27.92 -35.02
N ASP A 247 19.14 -27.27 -35.66
CA ASP A 247 19.25 -26.68 -36.99
C ASP A 247 19.16 -25.15 -36.86
N LEU A 248 20.11 -24.45 -37.47
CA LEU A 248 20.18 -22.98 -37.50
C LEU A 248 18.92 -22.36 -38.13
N ASN A 249 18.27 -23.07 -39.05
CA ASN A 249 17.02 -22.64 -39.69
C ASN A 249 15.80 -22.63 -38.73
N ARG A 250 15.94 -23.17 -37.51
CA ARG A 250 14.88 -23.27 -36.49
C ARG A 250 15.11 -22.29 -35.32
N TYR A 251 15.85 -21.20 -35.56
CA TYR A 251 16.10 -20.15 -34.57
C TYR A 251 14.80 -19.56 -33.99
N ASP A 252 13.80 -19.30 -34.85
CA ASP A 252 12.48 -18.79 -34.45
C ASP A 252 11.74 -19.73 -33.46
N GLU A 253 11.95 -21.05 -33.57
CA GLU A 253 11.40 -22.05 -32.63
C GLU A 253 12.13 -22.01 -31.29
N LEU A 254 13.44 -21.73 -31.30
CA LEU A 254 14.23 -21.57 -30.08
C LEU A 254 13.81 -20.30 -29.32
N GLU A 255 13.67 -19.16 -30.01
CA GLU A 255 13.11 -17.95 -29.38
C GLU A 255 11.69 -18.16 -28.84
N ALA A 256 10.86 -18.98 -29.53
CA ALA A 256 9.52 -19.31 -29.05
C ALA A 256 9.58 -20.09 -27.73
N ILE A 257 10.50 -21.05 -27.61
CA ILE A 257 10.74 -21.77 -26.35
C ILE A 257 11.22 -20.80 -25.25
N GLY A 258 12.13 -19.86 -25.56
CA GLY A 258 12.57 -18.83 -24.60
C GLY A 258 11.43 -17.96 -24.08
N ARG A 259 10.54 -17.51 -24.98
CA ARG A 259 9.33 -16.76 -24.61
C ARG A 259 8.37 -17.60 -23.75
N GLU A 260 8.11 -18.86 -24.13
CA GLU A 260 7.30 -19.78 -23.31
C GLU A 260 7.88 -19.99 -21.90
N VAL A 261 9.20 -20.13 -21.77
CA VAL A 261 9.89 -20.26 -20.47
C VAL A 261 9.69 -19.01 -19.61
N HIS A 262 9.84 -17.82 -20.21
CA HIS A 262 9.68 -16.54 -19.50
C HIS A 262 8.23 -16.32 -19.04
N ASP A 263 7.26 -16.50 -19.94
CA ASP A 263 5.83 -16.32 -19.67
C ASP A 263 5.35 -17.28 -18.55
N LEU A 264 5.79 -18.55 -18.61
CA LEU A 264 5.43 -19.57 -17.63
C LEU A 264 6.09 -19.32 -16.27
N ALA A 265 7.35 -18.89 -16.24
CA ALA A 265 8.04 -18.51 -15.01
C ALA A 265 7.40 -17.28 -14.35
N GLN A 266 7.04 -16.26 -15.14
CA GLN A 266 6.32 -15.09 -14.63
C GLN A 266 4.95 -15.48 -14.05
N ALA A 267 4.22 -16.40 -14.69
CA ALA A 267 2.93 -16.89 -14.21
C ALA A 267 3.02 -17.78 -12.95
N LEU A 268 4.13 -18.48 -12.73
CA LEU A 268 4.41 -19.20 -11.47
C LEU A 268 4.73 -18.23 -10.33
N GLU A 269 5.67 -17.31 -10.58
CA GLU A 269 6.13 -16.34 -9.59
C GLU A 269 5.05 -15.32 -9.21
N GLN A 270 4.14 -14.96 -10.13
CA GLN A 270 2.97 -14.16 -9.80
C GLN A 270 2.03 -14.90 -8.84
N ARG A 271 1.64 -16.16 -9.15
CA ARG A 271 0.76 -16.95 -8.26
C ARG A 271 1.40 -17.19 -6.89
N ARG A 272 2.72 -17.35 -6.82
CA ARG A 272 3.47 -17.43 -5.54
C ARG A 272 3.36 -16.14 -4.73
N ARG A 273 3.39 -14.97 -5.35
CA ARG A 273 3.17 -13.67 -4.68
C ARG A 273 1.74 -13.54 -4.19
N ASP A 274 0.76 -13.80 -5.07
CA ASP A 274 -0.67 -13.71 -4.73
C ASP A 274 -1.02 -14.58 -3.50
N LEU A 275 -0.48 -15.81 -3.43
CA LEU A 275 -0.61 -16.69 -2.27
C LEU A 275 0.21 -16.24 -1.05
N SER A 276 1.40 -15.67 -1.23
CA SER A 276 2.22 -15.15 -0.13
C SER A 276 1.56 -13.94 0.53
N ASP A 277 0.95 -13.06 -0.27
CA ASP A 277 0.16 -11.93 0.20
C ASP A 277 -1.10 -12.43 0.94
N ALA A 278 -1.82 -13.43 0.43
CA ALA A 278 -2.93 -14.06 1.14
C ALA A 278 -2.51 -14.59 2.53
N VAL A 279 -1.44 -15.40 2.60
CA VAL A 279 -0.88 -15.89 3.87
C VAL A 279 -0.42 -14.75 4.77
N GLN A 280 0.13 -13.67 4.22
CA GLN A 280 0.52 -12.49 5.01
C GLN A 280 -0.69 -11.70 5.53
N THR A 281 -1.82 -11.62 4.82
CA THR A 281 -3.06 -11.04 5.39
C THR A 281 -3.56 -11.88 6.57
N TRP A 282 -3.53 -13.21 6.48
CA TRP A 282 -3.90 -14.09 7.59
C TRP A 282 -2.97 -13.91 8.80
N ARG A 283 -1.65 -13.76 8.60
CA ARG A 283 -0.72 -13.39 9.68
C ARG A 283 -1.04 -12.03 10.30
N ASN A 284 -1.38 -11.03 9.50
CA ASN A 284 -1.77 -9.70 9.98
C ASN A 284 -3.09 -9.73 10.80
N LEU A 285 -3.98 -10.69 10.51
CA LEU A 285 -5.19 -10.97 11.32
C LEU A 285 -4.89 -11.77 12.62
N GLY A 286 -3.66 -12.27 12.78
CA GLY A 286 -3.18 -12.97 13.98
C GLY A 286 -2.97 -14.47 13.83
N ILE A 287 -3.05 -15.04 12.63
CA ILE A 287 -2.82 -16.48 12.39
C ILE A 287 -1.32 -16.81 12.43
N VAL A 288 -0.97 -17.89 13.15
CA VAL A 288 0.42 -18.34 13.33
C VAL A 288 0.71 -19.53 12.42
N PHE A 289 1.43 -19.28 11.32
CA PHE A 289 1.94 -20.33 10.43
C PHE A 289 3.33 -20.82 10.89
N PRO A 290 3.68 -22.11 10.63
CA PRO A 290 4.94 -22.69 11.09
C PRO A 290 6.18 -22.18 10.33
N HIS A 291 6.00 -21.42 9.25
CA HIS A 291 7.06 -20.85 8.43
C HIS A 291 6.88 -19.33 8.33
N GLN A 292 8.01 -18.60 8.38
CA GLN A 292 8.06 -17.14 8.31
C GLN A 292 8.52 -16.69 6.92
N GLY A 293 8.01 -15.53 6.45
CA GLY A 293 8.25 -15.04 5.09
C GLY A 293 7.29 -15.65 4.06
N ASP A 294 7.58 -15.43 2.79
CA ASP A 294 6.75 -15.87 1.66
C ASP A 294 6.55 -17.39 1.57
N VAL A 295 5.60 -17.81 0.74
CA VAL A 295 5.53 -19.20 0.23
C VAL A 295 6.76 -19.47 -0.63
N HIS A 296 7.41 -20.60 -0.39
CA HIS A 296 8.61 -21.04 -1.11
C HIS A 296 8.23 -21.65 -2.48
N PRO A 297 8.99 -21.40 -3.58
CA PRO A 297 8.62 -21.82 -4.94
C PRO A 297 8.24 -23.30 -5.11
N ASN A 298 8.99 -24.21 -4.48
CA ASN A 298 8.76 -25.67 -4.56
C ASN A 298 7.42 -26.09 -3.96
N ASP A 299 6.89 -25.29 -3.03
CA ASP A 299 5.75 -25.64 -2.20
C ASP A 299 4.46 -25.04 -2.80
N LEU A 300 4.57 -24.23 -3.87
CA LEU A 300 3.49 -23.50 -4.52
C LEU A 300 2.30 -24.40 -4.87
N MET A 301 2.57 -25.54 -5.51
CA MET A 301 1.52 -26.47 -5.97
C MET A 301 0.79 -27.14 -4.80
N GLU A 302 1.48 -27.38 -3.67
CA GLU A 302 0.86 -27.91 -2.45
C GLU A 302 0.01 -26.83 -1.76
N TRP A 303 0.45 -25.57 -1.78
CA TRP A 303 -0.36 -24.45 -1.30
C TRP A 303 -1.58 -24.18 -2.18
N GLU A 304 -1.45 -24.19 -3.51
CA GLU A 304 -2.59 -24.05 -4.43
C GLU A 304 -3.63 -25.16 -4.22
N ALA A 305 -3.20 -26.41 -4.08
CA ALA A 305 -4.11 -27.55 -3.87
C ALA A 305 -4.86 -27.52 -2.52
N ASN A 306 -4.27 -26.89 -1.49
CA ASN A 306 -4.84 -26.83 -0.14
C ASN A 306 -5.44 -25.46 0.24
N HIS A 307 -5.26 -24.42 -0.60
CA HIS A 307 -5.58 -23.03 -0.29
C HIS A 307 -6.98 -22.86 0.31
N ASP A 308 -8.01 -23.35 -0.37
CA ASP A 308 -9.40 -23.17 0.06
C ASP A 308 -9.68 -23.91 1.37
N SER A 309 -9.01 -25.03 1.65
CA SER A 309 -9.14 -25.74 2.93
C SER A 309 -8.50 -24.96 4.07
N VAL A 310 -7.35 -24.31 3.82
CA VAL A 310 -6.70 -23.43 4.79
C VAL A 310 -7.53 -22.17 5.02
N ALA A 311 -8.06 -21.54 3.95
CA ALA A 311 -8.90 -20.35 4.02
C ALA A 311 -10.17 -20.58 4.87
N ASN A 312 -10.90 -21.67 4.62
CA ASN A 312 -12.06 -22.08 5.42
C ASN A 312 -11.68 -22.34 6.89
N SER A 313 -10.50 -22.92 7.15
CA SER A 313 -10.01 -23.15 8.52
C SER A 313 -9.62 -21.85 9.23
N VAL A 314 -9.05 -20.88 8.50
CA VAL A 314 -8.74 -19.53 9.00
C VAL A 314 -10.03 -18.78 9.35
N GLU A 315 -11.04 -18.77 8.47
CA GLU A 315 -12.34 -18.14 8.73
C GLU A 315 -13.00 -18.75 9.98
N ALA A 316 -13.10 -20.08 10.04
CA ALA A 316 -13.70 -20.80 11.18
C ALA A 316 -12.94 -20.64 12.51
N HIS A 317 -11.65 -20.24 12.48
CA HIS A 317 -10.88 -19.86 13.68
C HIS A 317 -11.06 -18.39 14.04
N LEU A 318 -11.09 -17.49 13.04
CA LEU A 318 -11.29 -16.05 13.26
C LEU A 318 -12.67 -15.76 13.87
N ASP A 319 -13.72 -16.47 13.47
CA ASP A 319 -15.06 -16.44 14.09
C ASP A 319 -15.02 -16.75 15.59
N VAL A 320 -14.30 -17.82 15.97
CA VAL A 320 -14.13 -18.24 17.37
C VAL A 320 -13.29 -17.22 18.12
N VAL A 321 -12.24 -16.68 17.50
CA VAL A 321 -11.41 -15.60 18.06
C VAL A 321 -12.21 -14.30 18.22
N GLU A 322 -13.21 -14.01 17.40
CA GLU A 322 -14.08 -12.84 17.57
C GLU A 322 -14.98 -12.99 18.80
N LYS A 323 -15.63 -14.15 18.96
CA LYS A 323 -16.37 -14.50 20.18
C LYS A 323 -15.48 -14.42 21.43
N TRP A 324 -14.28 -14.99 21.37
CA TRP A 324 -13.29 -14.94 22.43
C TRP A 324 -12.88 -13.50 22.79
N LYS A 325 -12.69 -12.61 21.79
CA LYS A 325 -12.39 -11.18 22.00
C LYS A 325 -13.50 -10.47 22.77
N ARG A 326 -14.78 -10.84 22.58
CA ARG A 326 -15.90 -10.30 23.36
C ARG A 326 -15.75 -10.67 24.84
N PHE A 327 -15.55 -11.95 25.16
CA PHE A 327 -15.31 -12.38 26.54
C PHE A 327 -14.03 -11.78 27.14
N ALA A 328 -12.96 -11.60 26.35
CA ALA A 328 -11.68 -11.04 26.81
C ALA A 328 -11.80 -9.60 27.34
N LYS A 329 -12.78 -8.83 26.83
CA LYS A 329 -13.10 -7.47 27.32
C LYS A 329 -13.78 -7.49 28.70
N HIS A 330 -14.55 -8.52 29.02
CA HIS A 330 -15.35 -8.57 30.25
C HIS A 330 -14.71 -9.43 31.36
N TRP A 331 -14.12 -10.58 31.03
CA TRP A 331 -13.58 -11.56 32.01
C TRP A 331 -12.08 -11.90 31.75
N PRO A 332 -11.16 -10.92 31.80
CA PRO A 332 -9.76 -11.12 31.40
C PRO A 332 -9.05 -12.25 32.16
N ALA A 333 -9.28 -12.39 33.48
CA ALA A 333 -8.63 -13.38 34.32
C ALA A 333 -8.97 -14.84 33.99
N ARG A 334 -10.13 -15.12 33.36
CA ARG A 334 -10.48 -16.47 32.88
C ARG A 334 -9.83 -16.83 31.54
N ILE A 335 -9.32 -15.83 30.82
CA ILE A 335 -8.89 -15.95 29.43
C ILE A 335 -7.37 -16.06 29.25
N GLU A 336 -6.59 -15.82 30.31
CA GLU A 336 -5.13 -15.97 30.29
C GLU A 336 -4.68 -17.39 29.87
N ALA A 337 -5.46 -18.42 30.22
CA ALA A 337 -5.19 -19.80 29.82
C ALA A 337 -5.44 -20.07 28.32
N SER A 338 -6.55 -19.57 27.77
CA SER A 338 -6.95 -19.79 26.36
C SER A 338 -6.24 -18.86 25.37
N ARG A 339 -5.59 -17.79 25.85
CA ARG A 339 -4.82 -16.84 25.02
C ARG A 339 -3.73 -17.51 24.16
N ASN A 340 -3.18 -18.65 24.60
CA ASN A 340 -2.15 -19.39 23.85
C ASN A 340 -2.71 -20.27 22.72
N LEU A 341 -4.04 -20.31 22.52
CA LEU A 341 -4.71 -21.04 21.43
C LEU A 341 -5.07 -20.09 20.26
N VAL A 342 -5.18 -18.79 20.53
CA VAL A 342 -5.48 -17.75 19.53
C VAL A 342 -4.40 -17.76 18.43
N GLY A 343 -4.84 -17.79 17.18
CA GLY A 343 -3.96 -17.83 16.00
C GLY A 343 -3.47 -19.22 15.58
N HIS A 344 -3.56 -20.24 16.44
CA HIS A 344 -3.15 -21.61 16.12
C HIS A 344 -4.30 -22.45 15.54
N LEU A 345 -4.31 -22.65 14.22
CA LEU A 345 -5.38 -23.37 13.49
C LEU A 345 -5.59 -24.80 14.01
N ASP A 346 -4.52 -25.52 14.33
CA ASP A 346 -4.54 -26.88 14.88
C ASP A 346 -5.34 -27.02 16.20
N ARG A 347 -5.66 -25.90 16.86
CA ARG A 347 -6.34 -25.82 18.16
C ARG A 347 -7.65 -25.04 18.10
N THR A 348 -8.23 -24.88 16.90
CA THR A 348 -9.52 -24.23 16.70
C THR A 348 -10.63 -24.90 17.51
N GLU A 349 -10.59 -26.23 17.69
CA GLU A 349 -11.55 -26.97 18.51
C GLU A 349 -11.35 -26.71 20.01
N GLU A 350 -10.11 -26.82 20.54
CA GLU A 350 -9.79 -26.49 21.94
C GLU A 350 -10.24 -25.06 22.32
N LEU A 351 -10.07 -24.09 21.41
CA LEU A 351 -10.51 -22.72 21.63
C LEU A 351 -12.03 -22.58 21.56
N ARG A 352 -12.70 -23.33 20.68
CA ARG A 352 -14.16 -23.30 20.52
C ARG A 352 -14.86 -23.86 21.75
N ASP A 353 -14.41 -25.02 22.25
CA ASP A 353 -14.98 -25.65 23.44
C ASP A 353 -14.91 -24.69 24.65
N LEU A 354 -13.77 -24.02 24.85
CA LEU A 354 -13.60 -23.03 25.91
C LEU A 354 -14.45 -21.76 25.71
N VAL A 355 -14.69 -21.33 24.46
CA VAL A 355 -15.58 -20.19 24.17
C VAL A 355 -17.04 -20.56 24.44
N ASP A 356 -17.47 -21.77 24.08
CA ASP A 356 -18.83 -22.25 24.29
C ASP A 356 -19.07 -22.60 25.79
N GLU A 357 -18.05 -23.03 26.55
CA GLU A 357 -18.09 -23.07 28.02
C GLU A 357 -18.28 -21.67 28.63
N MET A 358 -17.57 -20.65 28.14
CA MET A 358 -17.71 -19.28 28.63
C MET A 358 -19.09 -18.67 28.30
N ASP A 359 -19.64 -18.95 27.13
CA ASP A 359 -21.01 -18.57 26.73
C ASP A 359 -22.08 -19.30 27.57
N GLY A 360 -21.87 -20.58 27.87
CA GLY A 360 -22.71 -21.33 28.81
C GLY A 360 -22.70 -20.74 30.22
N LEU A 361 -21.52 -20.37 30.73
CA LEU A 361 -21.37 -19.71 32.04
C LEU A 361 -21.94 -18.28 32.05
N TRP A 362 -21.90 -17.55 30.93
CA TRP A 362 -22.51 -16.22 30.82
C TRP A 362 -24.02 -16.33 30.97
N LYS A 363 -24.64 -17.24 30.22
CA LYS A 363 -26.10 -17.48 30.25
C LYS A 363 -26.58 -17.99 31.61
N GLN A 364 -25.76 -18.79 32.32
CA GLN A 364 -26.06 -19.20 33.69
C GLN A 364 -26.09 -18.00 34.64
N LEU A 365 -25.04 -17.17 34.64
CA LEU A 365 -24.97 -15.98 35.50
C LEU A 365 -26.03 -14.91 35.14
N GLU A 366 -26.40 -14.80 33.87
CA GLU A 366 -27.48 -13.93 33.39
C GLU A 366 -28.84 -14.41 33.92
N LEU A 367 -29.15 -15.71 33.81
CA LEU A 367 -30.38 -16.29 34.35
C LEU A 367 -30.43 -16.22 35.88
N ASP A 368 -29.38 -16.66 36.58
CA ASP A 368 -29.29 -16.60 38.05
C ASP A 368 -29.46 -15.15 38.56
N GLY A 369 -28.90 -14.17 37.86
CA GLY A 369 -29.04 -12.75 38.18
C GLY A 369 -30.43 -12.20 37.90
N LEU A 370 -31.06 -12.56 36.78
CA LEU A 370 -32.42 -12.12 36.45
C LEU A 370 -33.48 -12.75 37.38
N ASP A 371 -33.33 -14.02 37.73
CA ASP A 371 -34.19 -14.70 38.71
C ASP A 371 -34.05 -14.08 40.12
N LEU A 372 -32.81 -13.77 40.52
CA LEU A 372 -32.54 -13.07 41.79
C LEU A 372 -33.20 -11.68 41.77
N LEU A 373 -32.95 -10.86 40.74
CA LEU A 373 -33.56 -9.53 40.64
C LEU A 373 -35.09 -9.60 40.62
N GLN A 374 -35.69 -10.60 39.94
CA GLN A 374 -37.13 -10.81 39.95
C GLN A 374 -37.68 -11.10 41.36
N SER A 375 -36.92 -11.73 42.25
CA SER A 375 -37.34 -11.92 43.64
C SER A 375 -37.44 -10.60 44.43
N TYR A 376 -36.49 -9.66 44.22
CA TYR A 376 -36.53 -8.32 44.80
C TYR A 376 -37.60 -7.42 44.15
N GLU A 377 -37.86 -7.59 42.84
CA GLU A 377 -38.97 -6.90 42.15
C GLU A 377 -40.34 -7.36 42.65
N ASN A 378 -40.50 -8.67 42.91
CA ASN A 378 -41.72 -9.24 43.51
C ASN A 378 -41.94 -8.76 44.95
N ALA A 379 -40.86 -8.50 45.71
CA ALA A 379 -40.92 -7.83 47.02
C ALA A 379 -41.15 -6.31 46.90
N GLY A 380 -41.17 -5.78 45.68
CA GLY A 380 -41.59 -4.42 45.35
C GLY A 380 -40.47 -3.45 44.99
N LEU A 381 -39.18 -3.82 45.03
CA LEU A 381 -38.06 -2.91 44.77
C LEU A 381 -37.92 -2.56 43.27
N SER A 382 -37.54 -1.32 42.95
CA SER A 382 -37.25 -0.90 41.58
C SER A 382 -35.87 -1.37 41.12
N VAL A 383 -35.81 -2.48 40.37
CA VAL A 383 -34.56 -3.13 39.89
C VAL A 383 -34.33 -3.01 38.37
N GLY A 384 -35.08 -2.14 37.67
CA GLY A 384 -35.04 -2.01 36.20
C GLY A 384 -33.63 -1.83 35.61
N PRO A 385 -32.83 -0.85 36.07
CA PRO A 385 -31.46 -0.66 35.57
C PRO A 385 -30.50 -1.80 35.93
N TRP A 386 -30.72 -2.50 37.04
CA TRP A 386 -29.94 -3.68 37.41
C TRP A 386 -30.15 -4.85 36.44
N ARG A 387 -31.35 -5.02 35.89
CA ARG A 387 -31.59 -6.01 34.82
C ARG A 387 -30.72 -5.75 33.58
N GLN A 388 -30.50 -4.48 33.22
CA GLN A 388 -29.60 -4.11 32.11
C GLN A 388 -28.13 -4.44 32.46
N ARG A 389 -27.67 -4.07 33.68
CA ARG A 389 -26.31 -4.40 34.14
C ARG A 389 -26.03 -5.91 34.11
N VAL A 390 -27.01 -6.75 34.47
CA VAL A 390 -26.90 -8.21 34.40
C VAL A 390 -26.75 -8.71 32.96
N VAL A 391 -27.50 -8.17 32.00
CA VAL A 391 -27.35 -8.55 30.57
C VAL A 391 -26.02 -8.07 29.99
N ASP A 392 -25.56 -6.85 30.34
CA ASP A 392 -24.32 -6.26 29.81
C ASP A 392 -23.04 -6.87 30.41
N ASN A 393 -23.05 -7.29 31.67
CA ASN A 393 -21.94 -8.00 32.32
C ASN A 393 -22.43 -8.75 33.58
N PRO A 394 -22.93 -9.99 33.45
CA PRO A 394 -23.61 -10.69 34.55
C PRO A 394 -22.67 -10.99 35.71
N MET A 395 -21.38 -11.24 35.47
CA MET A 395 -20.42 -11.51 36.54
C MET A 395 -20.21 -10.27 37.42
N SER A 396 -19.94 -9.10 36.83
CA SER A 396 -19.72 -7.87 37.62
C SER A 396 -21.02 -7.35 38.23
N ALA A 397 -22.15 -7.52 37.54
CA ALA A 397 -23.46 -7.20 38.11
C ALA A 397 -23.77 -8.09 39.33
N MET A 398 -23.51 -9.40 39.26
CA MET A 398 -23.71 -10.31 40.39
C MET A 398 -22.80 -9.99 41.58
N GLU A 399 -21.54 -9.61 41.35
CA GLU A 399 -20.64 -9.13 42.42
C GLU A 399 -21.22 -7.88 43.12
N GLN A 400 -21.67 -6.88 42.34
CA GLN A 400 -22.30 -5.65 42.86
C GLN A 400 -23.62 -5.95 43.60
N ILE A 401 -24.48 -6.80 43.03
CA ILE A 401 -25.72 -7.28 43.64
C ILE A 401 -25.43 -7.95 44.99
N THR A 402 -24.40 -8.79 45.11
CA THR A 402 -24.05 -9.42 46.39
C THR A 402 -23.56 -8.42 47.45
N ALA A 403 -23.04 -7.25 47.06
CA ALA A 403 -22.66 -6.19 47.99
C ALA A 403 -23.85 -5.33 48.43
N GLU A 404 -24.78 -5.00 47.52
CA GLU A 404 -25.99 -4.23 47.85
C GLU A 404 -27.09 -5.08 48.53
N ARG A 405 -26.99 -6.41 48.46
CA ARG A 405 -27.95 -7.36 49.02
C ARG A 405 -28.37 -7.06 50.45
N GLU A 406 -27.42 -6.79 51.35
CA GLU A 406 -27.73 -6.51 52.76
C GLU A 406 -28.62 -5.27 52.92
N ARG A 407 -28.45 -4.26 52.05
CA ARG A 407 -29.32 -3.07 52.04
C ARG A 407 -30.69 -3.38 51.47
N TRP A 408 -30.78 -4.19 50.41
CA TRP A 408 -32.07 -4.60 49.83
C TRP A 408 -32.88 -5.47 50.79
N ASP A 409 -32.24 -6.40 51.49
CA ASP A 409 -32.87 -7.25 52.50
C ASP A 409 -33.39 -6.40 53.69
N VAL A 410 -32.66 -5.36 54.12
CA VAL A 410 -33.11 -4.39 55.13
C VAL A 410 -34.25 -3.49 54.63
N ARG A 411 -34.21 -3.06 53.36
CA ARG A 411 -35.30 -2.26 52.75
C ARG A 411 -36.61 -3.02 52.69
N ILE A 412 -36.58 -4.30 52.32
CA ILE A 412 -37.77 -5.17 52.34
C ILE A 412 -38.31 -5.29 53.76
N GLN A 413 -37.46 -5.60 54.75
CA GLN A 413 -37.88 -5.68 56.16
C GLN A 413 -38.51 -4.37 56.67
N LEU A 414 -38.00 -3.21 56.24
CA LEU A 414 -38.60 -1.90 56.59
C LEU A 414 -39.91 -1.65 55.85
N MET A 415 -40.07 -2.09 54.59
CA MET A 415 -41.34 -2.01 53.87
C MET A 415 -42.40 -2.95 54.46
N GLU A 416 -42.03 -4.16 54.88
CA GLU A 416 -42.90 -5.09 55.61
C GLU A 416 -43.30 -4.51 56.97
N ALA A 417 -42.35 -3.98 57.74
CA ALA A 417 -42.62 -3.38 59.05
C ALA A 417 -43.42 -2.05 58.98
N LEU A 418 -43.40 -1.35 57.84
CA LEU A 418 -44.29 -0.22 57.54
C LEU A 418 -45.71 -0.69 57.18
N ASP A 419 -45.85 -1.80 56.44
CA ASP A 419 -47.15 -2.40 56.12
C ASP A 419 -47.85 -3.03 57.33
N GLU A 420 -47.10 -3.45 58.34
CA GLU A 420 -47.63 -3.91 59.64
C GLU A 420 -48.04 -2.76 60.58
N LEU A 421 -47.80 -1.49 60.24
CA LEU A 421 -48.22 -0.36 61.08
C LEU A 421 -49.74 -0.12 60.99
N ASP A 422 -50.38 -0.09 62.16
CA ASP A 422 -51.75 0.40 62.29
C ASP A 422 -51.81 1.93 62.07
N VAL A 423 -52.07 2.34 60.84
CA VAL A 423 -52.29 3.74 60.42
C VAL A 423 -53.77 4.15 60.46
N SER A 424 -54.66 3.33 61.03
CA SER A 424 -56.13 3.56 60.96
C SER A 424 -56.58 4.89 61.58
N PHE A 425 -55.78 5.42 62.51
CA PHE A 425 -56.00 6.68 63.24
C PHE A 425 -55.31 7.88 62.57
N GLU A 426 -54.00 7.80 62.31
CA GLU A 426 -53.17 8.87 61.76
C GLU A 426 -51.88 8.29 61.13
N GLY A 427 -51.29 8.98 60.16
CA GLY A 427 -49.96 8.66 59.60
C GLY A 427 -49.95 7.87 58.28
N GLU A 428 -51.11 7.63 57.66
CA GLU A 428 -51.21 6.89 56.39
C GLU A 428 -50.37 7.51 55.26
N GLU A 429 -50.46 8.83 55.06
CA GLU A 429 -49.68 9.56 54.04
C GLU A 429 -48.16 9.49 54.30
N ASP A 430 -47.74 9.64 55.56
CA ASP A 430 -46.33 9.55 56.01
C ASP A 430 -45.73 8.15 55.80
N VAL A 431 -46.53 7.10 55.96
CA VAL A 431 -46.13 5.69 55.73
C VAL A 431 -46.07 5.39 54.23
N LEU A 432 -47.06 5.84 53.44
CA LEU A 432 -47.06 5.66 51.99
C LEU A 432 -45.86 6.35 51.32
N LEU A 433 -45.55 7.60 51.69
CA LEU A 433 -44.40 8.33 51.18
C LEU A 433 -43.07 7.60 51.50
N ARG A 434 -42.91 7.14 52.75
CA ARG A 434 -41.70 6.42 53.19
C ARG A 434 -41.55 5.06 52.51
N ARG A 435 -42.66 4.34 52.29
CA ARG A 435 -42.66 3.11 51.50
C ARG A 435 -42.25 3.35 50.05
N GLU A 436 -42.67 4.46 49.45
CA GLU A 436 -42.32 4.81 48.07
C GLU A 436 -40.85 5.24 47.94
N LEU A 437 -40.30 5.95 48.94
CA LEU A 437 -38.87 6.23 49.04
C LEU A 437 -38.03 4.95 49.19
N LEU A 438 -38.43 4.00 50.05
CA LEU A 438 -37.75 2.70 50.16
C LEU A 438 -37.82 1.85 48.87
N ARG A 439 -38.70 2.21 47.93
CA ARG A 439 -38.88 1.55 46.63
C ARG A 439 -37.91 2.03 45.54
N SER A 440 -37.32 3.22 45.67
CA SER A 440 -36.42 3.84 44.67
C SER A 440 -35.12 3.03 44.48
N GLU A 441 -34.32 3.28 43.43
CA GLU A 441 -33.10 2.49 43.20
C GLU A 441 -32.07 2.69 44.34
N ASP A 442 -31.64 3.94 44.55
CA ASP A 442 -30.62 4.31 45.53
C ASP A 442 -31.23 4.80 46.84
N VAL A 443 -30.87 4.15 47.96
CA VAL A 443 -31.32 4.48 49.31
C VAL A 443 -30.12 4.46 50.25
N GLU A 444 -29.74 5.62 50.79
CA GLU A 444 -28.58 5.77 51.67
C GLU A 444 -28.79 5.14 53.05
N VAL A 445 -27.69 4.76 53.71
CA VAL A 445 -27.74 4.10 55.03
C VAL A 445 -28.34 5.03 56.10
N GLU A 446 -28.10 6.35 56.02
CA GLU A 446 -28.71 7.32 56.94
C GLU A 446 -30.23 7.36 56.80
N LEU A 447 -30.76 7.20 55.58
CA LEU A 447 -32.19 7.12 55.31
C LEU A 447 -32.79 5.79 55.81
N LEU A 448 -32.07 4.66 55.68
CA LEU A 448 -32.50 3.39 56.29
C LEU A 448 -32.59 3.48 57.82
N GLU A 449 -31.62 4.15 58.46
CA GLU A 449 -31.68 4.41 59.90
C GLU A 449 -32.83 5.36 60.27
N GLU A 450 -33.12 6.40 59.48
CA GLU A 450 -34.29 7.26 59.70
C GLU A 450 -35.60 6.46 59.63
N MET A 451 -35.78 5.64 58.59
CA MET A 451 -36.96 4.80 58.42
C MET A 451 -37.12 3.81 59.58
N GLN A 452 -36.03 3.19 60.05
CA GLN A 452 -36.07 2.31 61.21
C GLN A 452 -36.45 3.06 62.51
N ARG A 453 -35.92 4.27 62.72
CA ARG A 453 -36.29 5.13 63.87
C ARG A 453 -37.76 5.54 63.80
N PHE A 454 -38.27 5.88 62.60
CA PHE A 454 -39.68 6.22 62.37
C PHE A 454 -40.62 5.04 62.67
N VAL A 455 -40.33 3.84 62.15
CA VAL A 455 -41.10 2.61 62.46
C VAL A 455 -41.13 2.36 63.97
N LEU A 456 -39.98 2.41 64.65
CA LEU A 456 -39.91 2.24 66.11
C LEU A 456 -40.65 3.34 66.89
N GLN A 457 -40.69 4.58 66.38
CA GLN A 457 -41.44 5.67 66.99
C GLN A 457 -42.95 5.48 66.83
N MET A 458 -43.41 5.07 65.64
CA MET A 458 -44.81 4.79 65.35
C MET A 458 -45.30 3.54 66.10
N GLN A 459 -44.54 2.44 66.12
CA GLN A 459 -44.84 1.26 66.95
C GLN A 459 -45.02 1.67 68.42
N ARG A 460 -44.07 2.39 69.02
CA ARG A 460 -44.20 2.88 70.41
C ARG A 460 -45.34 3.87 70.61
N ARG A 461 -45.75 4.64 69.59
CA ARG A 461 -46.93 5.52 69.67
C ARG A 461 -48.20 4.68 69.69
N ASN A 462 -48.31 3.72 68.79
CA ASN A 462 -49.45 2.82 68.65
C ASN A 462 -49.61 1.91 69.88
N GLU A 463 -48.52 1.35 70.40
CA GLU A 463 -48.48 0.62 71.68
C GLU A 463 -48.99 1.48 72.84
N ARG A 464 -48.48 2.72 73.00
CA ARG A 464 -48.92 3.63 74.07
C ARG A 464 -50.39 4.03 73.91
N HIS A 465 -50.86 4.25 72.68
CA HIS A 465 -52.25 4.58 72.41
C HIS A 465 -53.17 3.40 72.73
N ARG A 466 -52.79 2.18 72.31
CA ARG A 466 -53.48 0.94 72.64
C ARG A 466 -53.53 0.70 74.15
N VAL A 467 -52.40 0.85 74.84
CA VAL A 467 -52.31 0.66 76.31
C VAL A 467 -53.16 1.69 77.06
N MET A 468 -53.22 2.94 76.59
CA MET A 468 -54.10 3.97 77.16
C MET A 468 -55.57 3.53 77.05
N LEU A 469 -56.03 3.18 75.86
CA LEU A 469 -57.42 2.75 75.62
C LEU A 469 -57.75 1.42 76.32
N GLU A 470 -56.82 0.47 76.38
CA GLU A 470 -56.99 -0.79 77.12
C GLU A 470 -56.96 -0.58 78.64
N GLU A 471 -56.25 0.44 79.17
CA GLU A 471 -56.35 0.92 80.56
C GLU A 471 -57.71 1.59 80.80
N GLU A 472 -58.28 2.35 79.87
CA GLU A 472 -59.64 2.88 79.98
C GLU A 472 -60.67 1.74 80.05
N VAL A 473 -60.59 0.73 79.17
CA VAL A 473 -61.41 -0.49 79.28
C VAL A 473 -61.16 -1.19 80.62
N ALA A 474 -59.90 -1.33 81.06
CA ALA A 474 -59.59 -1.94 82.35
C ALA A 474 -60.11 -1.10 83.53
N SER A 475 -60.23 0.22 83.41
CA SER A 475 -60.87 1.09 84.41
C SER A 475 -62.36 0.78 84.51
N MET A 476 -63.04 0.59 83.36
CA MET A 476 -64.45 0.18 83.29
C MET A 476 -64.68 -1.27 83.76
N ARG A 477 -63.69 -2.16 83.63
CA ARG A 477 -63.68 -3.48 84.31
C ARG A 477 -63.54 -3.31 85.83
N ARG A 478 -62.57 -2.52 86.30
CA ARG A 478 -62.27 -2.28 87.73
C ARG A 478 -63.40 -1.59 88.48
N SER A 479 -64.21 -0.76 87.81
CA SER A 479 -65.41 -0.14 88.38
C SER A 479 -66.66 -1.03 88.35
N GLY A 480 -66.61 -2.18 87.67
CA GLY A 480 -67.73 -3.13 87.59
C GLY A 480 -68.86 -2.69 86.65
N VAL A 481 -68.54 -1.85 85.65
CA VAL A 481 -69.53 -1.19 84.78
C VAL A 481 -69.75 -1.94 83.45
N LEU A 482 -68.79 -2.78 83.02
CA LEU A 482 -68.89 -3.60 81.80
C LEU A 482 -69.82 -4.81 81.96
N GLU A 483 -70.88 -4.90 81.15
CA GLU A 483 -71.81 -6.05 81.15
C GLU A 483 -71.26 -7.30 80.43
N ARG A 484 -70.29 -7.13 79.52
CA ARG A 484 -69.60 -8.20 78.78
C ARG A 484 -68.16 -7.83 78.49
N GLU A 485 -67.31 -8.84 78.35
CA GLU A 485 -65.95 -8.68 77.84
C GLU A 485 -65.89 -8.98 76.34
N SER A 486 -65.28 -8.07 75.58
CA SER A 486 -64.90 -8.25 74.17
C SER A 486 -63.38 -8.41 74.06
N ALA A 487 -62.92 -9.13 73.03
CA ALA A 487 -61.50 -9.32 72.78
C ALA A 487 -60.90 -8.06 72.14
N THR A 488 -60.17 -7.26 72.91
CA THR A 488 -59.52 -6.03 72.41
C THR A 488 -58.27 -6.30 71.57
N SER A 489 -57.76 -7.54 71.55
CA SER A 489 -56.50 -7.91 70.89
C SER A 489 -56.52 -7.89 69.37
N GLU A 490 -57.69 -8.05 68.74
CA GLU A 490 -57.83 -8.16 67.28
C GLU A 490 -58.32 -6.88 66.60
N MET A 491 -58.71 -5.86 67.37
CA MET A 491 -59.14 -4.56 66.84
C MET A 491 -57.96 -3.67 66.45
N SER A 492 -58.14 -2.89 65.37
CA SER A 492 -57.29 -1.72 65.08
C SER A 492 -57.51 -0.60 66.11
N LEU A 493 -56.57 0.35 66.19
CA LEU A 493 -56.62 1.50 67.09
C LEU A 493 -57.92 2.29 66.96
N ARG A 494 -58.35 2.58 65.73
CA ARG A 494 -59.59 3.34 65.47
C ARG A 494 -60.87 2.56 65.79
N GLU A 495 -60.88 1.24 65.61
CA GLU A 495 -62.00 0.40 66.04
C GLU A 495 -62.06 0.29 67.56
N LEU A 496 -60.90 0.18 68.21
CA LEU A 496 -60.75 0.10 69.66
C LEU A 496 -61.14 1.44 70.32
N GLU A 497 -60.71 2.58 69.75
CA GLU A 497 -61.23 3.91 70.10
C GLU A 497 -62.73 4.01 69.93
N HIS A 498 -63.29 3.60 68.78
CA HIS A 498 -64.74 3.71 68.55
C HIS A 498 -65.52 2.88 69.57
N HIS A 499 -65.05 1.67 69.86
CA HIS A 499 -65.59 0.77 70.87
C HIS A 499 -65.48 1.35 72.29
N VAL A 500 -64.35 1.94 72.68
CA VAL A 500 -64.19 2.67 73.96
C VAL A 500 -65.11 3.89 74.02
N GLY A 501 -65.21 4.65 72.93
CA GLY A 501 -66.14 5.76 72.77
C GLY A 501 -67.60 5.32 72.90
N GLU A 502 -67.99 4.16 72.35
CA GLU A 502 -69.34 3.62 72.53
C GLU A 502 -69.60 3.13 73.95
N LEU A 503 -68.65 2.44 74.59
CA LEU A 503 -68.74 1.99 75.98
C LEU A 503 -68.85 3.16 76.98
N THR A 504 -68.07 4.23 76.79
CA THR A 504 -68.17 5.45 77.60
C THR A 504 -69.49 6.18 77.35
N ARG A 505 -69.94 6.33 76.09
CA ARG A 505 -71.24 6.93 75.73
C ARG A 505 -72.46 6.08 76.13
N SER A 506 -72.30 4.78 76.38
CA SER A 506 -73.35 3.89 76.92
C SER A 506 -73.25 3.67 78.43
N ASN A 507 -72.15 4.11 79.06
CA ASN A 507 -71.78 3.79 80.43
C ASN A 507 -71.81 2.27 80.71
N GLY A 508 -71.17 1.50 79.82
CA GLY A 508 -70.94 0.05 79.93
C GLY A 508 -72.06 -0.87 79.47
N ALA A 509 -73.24 -0.33 79.13
CA ALA A 509 -74.39 -1.12 78.69
C ALA A 509 -74.35 -1.45 77.20
N ASP A 510 -74.75 -2.68 76.83
CA ASP A 510 -74.85 -3.13 75.43
C ASP A 510 -76.04 -2.46 74.71
N ARG A 511 -75.79 -1.80 73.57
CA ARG A 511 -76.83 -1.12 72.76
C ARG A 511 -77.53 -2.02 71.74
N GLY A 512 -77.43 -3.34 71.89
CA GLY A 512 -78.30 -4.29 71.21
C GLY A 512 -79.81 -4.01 71.46
N SER A 513 -80.59 -3.99 70.37
CA SER A 513 -82.07 -4.01 70.37
C SER A 513 -82.82 -2.75 70.83
N ASN A 514 -82.74 -1.64 70.06
CA ASN A 514 -83.71 -0.52 70.16
C ASN A 514 -83.97 0.27 68.86
N ASN A 515 -83.88 -0.37 67.68
CA ASN A 515 -83.89 0.33 66.39
C ASN A 515 -85.27 0.88 65.94
N ASP A 516 -86.38 0.26 66.36
CA ASP A 516 -87.74 0.62 65.92
C ASP A 516 -88.19 2.04 66.34
N VAL A 517 -87.67 2.55 67.46
CA VAL A 517 -88.03 3.88 67.99
C VAL A 517 -87.36 5.02 67.19
N ALA A 518 -86.27 4.73 66.47
CA ALA A 518 -85.62 5.68 65.56
C ALA A 518 -86.34 5.74 64.20
N ALA A 519 -86.60 4.58 63.60
CA ALA A 519 -87.24 4.46 62.27
C ALA A 519 -88.60 5.19 62.21
N SER A 520 -89.44 5.02 63.23
CA SER A 520 -90.75 5.67 63.35
C SER A 520 -90.68 7.20 63.45
N ARG A 521 -89.61 7.77 64.03
CA ARG A 521 -89.41 9.23 64.10
C ARG A 521 -88.91 9.83 62.78
N ILE A 522 -88.14 9.07 61.99
CA ILE A 522 -87.56 9.51 60.71
C ILE A 522 -88.59 9.46 59.56
N LEU A 523 -89.51 8.49 59.59
CA LEU A 523 -90.56 8.33 58.58
C LEU A 523 -91.42 9.59 58.38
N GLY A 524 -91.82 10.26 59.47
CA GLY A 524 -92.70 11.44 59.42
C GLY A 524 -92.10 12.69 58.75
N PRO A 525 -90.85 13.07 59.04
CA PRO A 525 -90.07 14.03 58.24
C PRO A 525 -89.81 13.58 56.80
N LEU A 526 -89.32 12.35 56.62
CA LEU A 526 -88.97 11.80 55.31
C LEU A 526 -90.15 11.83 54.33
N MET A 527 -91.31 11.33 54.75
CA MET A 527 -92.51 11.35 53.92
C MET A 527 -92.96 12.77 53.56
N ARG A 528 -92.73 13.78 54.42
CA ARG A 528 -93.03 15.19 54.08
C ARG A 528 -92.08 15.74 53.00
N GLU A 529 -90.80 15.44 53.09
CA GLU A 529 -89.78 15.87 52.11
C GLU A 529 -89.99 15.18 50.75
N LEU A 530 -90.24 13.86 50.74
CA LEU A 530 -90.56 13.10 49.52
C LEU A 530 -91.87 13.58 48.86
N ASN A 531 -92.90 13.90 49.65
CA ASN A 531 -94.14 14.50 49.12
C ASN A 531 -93.93 15.94 48.60
N ALA A 532 -93.05 16.73 49.21
CA ALA A 532 -92.71 18.08 48.73
C ALA A 532 -91.98 18.00 47.38
N LEU A 533 -91.01 17.09 47.23
CA LEU A 533 -90.35 16.82 45.95
C LEU A 533 -91.35 16.31 44.89
N GLN A 534 -92.28 15.43 45.26
CA GLN A 534 -93.35 15.00 44.34
C GLN A 534 -94.25 16.16 43.87
N ARG A 535 -94.57 17.12 44.75
CA ARG A 535 -95.34 18.34 44.39
C ARG A 535 -94.56 19.28 43.48
N ALA A 536 -93.26 19.46 43.74
CA ALA A 536 -92.36 20.18 42.84
C ALA A 536 -92.18 19.47 41.47
N GLY A 537 -92.67 18.24 41.33
CA GLY A 537 -92.86 17.52 40.06
C GLY A 537 -91.87 16.36 39.82
N TRP A 538 -90.96 16.08 40.76
CA TRP A 538 -89.96 15.01 40.69
C TRP A 538 -90.60 13.61 40.67
N LEU A 539 -89.93 12.64 40.03
CA LEU A 539 -90.35 11.23 39.99
C LEU A 539 -89.93 10.47 41.26
N VAL A 540 -90.60 10.78 42.37
CA VAL A 540 -90.31 10.22 43.71
C VAL A 540 -91.10 8.93 44.03
N LYS A 541 -91.89 8.40 43.07
CA LYS A 541 -92.80 7.26 43.33
C LYS A 541 -92.10 6.02 43.94
N PRO A 542 -90.95 5.52 43.42
CA PRO A 542 -90.30 4.35 44.00
C PRO A 542 -89.90 4.58 45.47
N TRP A 543 -89.26 5.73 45.74
CA TRP A 543 -88.88 6.14 47.10
C TRP A 543 -90.08 6.31 48.04
N LEU A 544 -91.25 6.74 47.56
CA LEU A 544 -92.48 6.86 48.35
C LEU A 544 -93.11 5.52 48.75
N ASP A 545 -92.80 4.44 48.02
CA ASP A 545 -93.23 3.09 48.37
C ASP A 545 -92.16 2.35 49.18
N GLU A 546 -90.89 2.43 48.79
CA GLU A 546 -89.75 1.84 49.53
C GLU A 546 -89.55 2.46 50.93
N ALA A 547 -89.84 3.76 51.11
CA ALA A 547 -89.75 4.43 52.42
C ALA A 547 -90.66 3.83 53.51
N LYS A 548 -91.69 3.07 53.11
CA LYS A 548 -92.61 2.38 54.03
C LYS A 548 -92.03 1.06 54.55
N THR A 549 -91.03 0.51 53.86
CA THR A 549 -90.34 -0.75 54.20
C THR A 549 -88.93 -0.53 54.74
N ASP A 550 -88.22 0.51 54.28
CA ASP A 550 -86.90 0.90 54.79
C ASP A 550 -86.75 2.44 54.79
N PRO A 551 -87.09 3.13 55.89
CA PRO A 551 -86.97 4.57 55.97
C PRO A 551 -85.51 5.04 56.13
N LEU A 552 -84.58 4.18 56.56
CA LEU A 552 -83.18 4.56 56.79
C LEU A 552 -82.39 4.60 55.48
N ARG A 553 -82.54 3.59 54.62
CA ARG A 553 -81.96 3.59 53.27
C ARG A 553 -82.44 4.76 52.43
N ILE A 554 -83.75 5.06 52.47
CA ILE A 554 -84.29 6.20 51.73
C ILE A 554 -83.88 7.54 52.36
N ALA A 555 -83.71 7.64 53.68
CA ALA A 555 -83.12 8.83 54.31
C ALA A 555 -81.67 9.07 53.82
N ARG A 556 -80.86 8.01 53.75
CA ARG A 556 -79.49 8.08 53.23
C ARG A 556 -79.45 8.47 51.75
N ALA A 557 -80.17 7.76 50.88
CA ALA A 557 -80.23 8.05 49.45
C ALA A 557 -80.79 9.46 49.13
N LEU A 558 -81.73 9.95 49.95
CA LEU A 558 -82.21 11.34 49.87
C LEU A 558 -81.12 12.34 50.30
N SER A 559 -80.37 12.05 51.37
CA SER A 559 -79.27 12.91 51.81
C SER A 559 -78.11 12.98 50.80
N GLU A 560 -77.79 11.86 50.15
CA GLU A 560 -76.81 11.78 49.06
C GLU A 560 -77.30 12.54 47.82
N ALA A 561 -78.61 12.49 47.49
CA ALA A 561 -79.18 13.24 46.37
C ALA A 561 -79.37 14.76 46.62
N ARG A 562 -79.45 15.23 47.88
CA ARG A 562 -79.65 16.66 48.21
C ARG A 562 -78.67 17.63 47.52
N PRO A 563 -77.34 17.44 47.52
CA PRO A 563 -76.43 18.32 46.78
C PRO A 563 -76.76 18.38 45.28
N HIS A 564 -77.12 17.26 44.65
CA HIS A 564 -77.44 17.22 43.22
C HIS A 564 -78.82 17.82 42.90
N LEU A 565 -79.79 17.73 43.83
CA LEU A 565 -81.06 18.45 43.76
C LEU A 565 -80.86 19.97 43.84
N ASN A 566 -80.02 20.45 44.77
CA ASN A 566 -79.70 21.87 44.92
C ASN A 566 -78.95 22.43 43.70
N HIS A 567 -78.03 21.65 43.12
CA HIS A 567 -77.26 22.04 41.93
C HIS A 567 -77.91 21.63 40.60
N HIS A 568 -79.17 21.22 40.59
CA HIS A 568 -79.85 20.73 39.38
C HIS A 568 -79.85 21.75 38.24
N ASP A 569 -80.00 23.04 38.52
CA ASP A 569 -79.91 24.09 37.49
C ASP A 569 -78.50 24.25 36.87
N ALA A 570 -77.44 23.90 37.59
CA ALA A 570 -76.08 23.86 37.04
C ALA A 570 -75.86 22.63 36.16
N LEU A 571 -76.33 21.45 36.61
CA LEU A 571 -76.34 20.22 35.81
C LEU A 571 -77.13 20.40 34.51
N ARG A 572 -78.31 21.02 34.60
CA ARG A 572 -79.19 21.31 33.47
C ARG A 572 -78.51 22.19 32.43
N ARG A 573 -77.79 23.25 32.85
CA ARG A 573 -76.97 24.10 31.96
C ARG A 573 -75.88 23.28 31.25
N ARG A 574 -75.12 22.47 32.00
CA ARG A 574 -74.03 21.64 31.44
C ARG A 574 -74.55 20.63 30.41
N LEU A 575 -75.68 19.97 30.67
CA LEU A 575 -76.30 19.07 29.70
C LEU A 575 -76.85 19.83 28.48
N SER A 576 -77.51 20.97 28.67
CA SER A 576 -78.04 21.77 27.55
C SER A 576 -76.99 22.36 26.61
N ALA A 577 -75.70 22.35 27.00
CA ALA A 577 -74.58 22.83 26.19
C ALA A 577 -73.97 21.75 25.26
N LEU A 578 -74.41 20.49 25.35
CA LEU A 578 -73.90 19.41 24.50
C LEU A 578 -74.70 19.29 23.18
N PRO A 579 -74.08 18.82 22.08
CA PRO A 579 -74.70 18.78 20.75
C PRO A 579 -75.59 17.53 20.56
N TRP A 580 -76.74 17.51 21.22
CA TRP A 580 -77.70 16.38 21.19
C TRP A 580 -78.34 16.11 19.82
N GLN A 581 -78.16 17.00 18.84
CA GLN A 581 -78.54 16.78 17.43
C GLN A 581 -77.90 15.51 16.81
N ARG A 582 -76.91 14.92 17.49
CA ARG A 582 -76.09 13.77 17.05
C ARG A 582 -76.47 12.42 17.67
N ASP A 583 -77.35 12.41 18.68
CA ASP A 583 -78.04 11.20 19.16
C ASP A 583 -79.36 11.61 19.83
N VAL A 584 -80.44 11.54 19.05
CA VAL A 584 -81.78 11.98 19.51
C VAL A 584 -82.36 11.01 20.54
N ALA A 585 -82.02 9.72 20.46
CA ALA A 585 -82.51 8.72 21.40
C ALA A 585 -81.91 8.91 22.79
N LEU A 586 -80.60 9.17 22.87
CA LEU A 586 -79.89 9.45 24.12
C LEU A 586 -80.36 10.78 24.75
N GLY A 587 -80.68 11.80 23.94
CA GLY A 587 -81.29 13.05 24.42
C GLY A 587 -82.62 12.81 25.15
N LEU A 588 -83.53 12.04 24.53
CA LEU A 588 -84.82 11.69 25.12
C LEU A 588 -84.69 10.85 26.42
N GLU A 589 -83.66 9.99 26.51
CA GLU A 589 -83.36 9.28 27.76
C GLU A 589 -82.88 10.24 28.86
N VAL A 590 -81.97 11.18 28.53
CA VAL A 590 -81.46 12.18 29.47
C VAL A 590 -82.58 13.10 29.98
N GLU A 591 -83.54 13.50 29.14
CA GLU A 591 -84.75 14.24 29.56
C GLU A 591 -85.56 13.47 30.62
N MET A 592 -85.73 12.15 30.43
CA MET A 592 -86.46 11.27 31.36
C MET A 592 -85.69 11.00 32.66
N LEU A 593 -84.36 10.86 32.60
CA LEU A 593 -83.50 10.64 33.76
C LEU A 593 -83.33 11.91 34.61
N CYS A 594 -83.29 13.10 33.99
CA CYS A 594 -83.19 14.39 34.71
C CYS A 594 -84.33 14.63 35.71
N ARG A 595 -85.45 13.92 35.58
CA ARG A 595 -86.60 14.02 36.49
C ARG A 595 -86.53 13.06 37.69
N GLN A 596 -85.49 12.24 37.81
CA GLN A 596 -85.31 11.22 38.85
C GLN A 596 -84.18 11.60 39.82
N PRO A 597 -84.47 11.94 41.09
CA PRO A 597 -83.45 12.43 42.04
C PRO A 597 -82.23 11.50 42.19
N HIS A 598 -82.44 10.18 42.22
CA HIS A 598 -81.40 9.17 42.38
C HIS A 598 -80.49 8.97 41.15
N ARG A 599 -80.74 9.66 40.04
CA ARG A 599 -79.93 9.59 38.80
C ARG A 599 -79.16 10.87 38.51
N LEU A 600 -79.34 11.94 39.29
CA LEU A 600 -78.71 13.23 39.04
C LEU A 600 -77.18 13.18 39.19
N ASP A 601 -76.65 12.44 40.15
CA ASP A 601 -75.21 12.23 40.31
C ASP A 601 -74.61 11.45 39.13
N HIS A 602 -75.21 10.30 38.79
CA HIS A 602 -74.84 9.50 37.63
C HIS A 602 -74.84 10.29 36.32
N LEU A 603 -75.85 11.14 36.09
CA LEU A 603 -75.88 12.06 34.95
C LEU A 603 -74.77 13.11 35.01
N ALA A 604 -74.41 13.62 36.20
CA ALA A 604 -73.29 14.56 36.36
C ALA A 604 -71.95 13.92 35.99
N GLN A 605 -71.74 12.67 36.43
CA GLN A 605 -70.53 11.88 36.18
C GLN A 605 -70.40 11.43 34.72
N GLN A 606 -71.52 11.15 34.04
CA GLN A 606 -71.49 10.71 32.64
C GLN A 606 -71.39 11.86 31.60
N ILE A 607 -71.36 13.13 32.01
CA ILE A 607 -71.16 14.27 31.09
C ILE A 607 -69.94 14.07 30.17
N PRO A 608 -68.72 13.71 30.64
CA PRO A 608 -67.57 13.50 29.76
C PRO A 608 -67.77 12.37 28.75
N SER A 609 -68.39 11.26 29.14
CA SER A 609 -68.71 10.16 28.23
C SER A 609 -69.77 10.56 27.19
N PHE A 610 -70.77 11.37 27.55
CA PHE A 610 -71.72 11.92 26.58
C PHE A 610 -71.03 12.91 25.62
N THR A 611 -70.14 13.77 26.10
CA THR A 611 -69.33 14.65 25.24
C THR A 611 -68.53 13.85 24.23
N ALA A 612 -67.82 12.78 24.67
CA ALA A 612 -67.02 11.94 23.78
C ALA A 612 -67.88 11.18 22.75
N HIS A 613 -68.99 10.57 23.18
CA HIS A 613 -69.90 9.82 22.31
C HIS A 613 -70.58 10.72 21.26
N LEU A 614 -71.06 11.91 21.67
CA LEU A 614 -71.64 12.89 20.75
C LEU A 614 -70.58 13.51 19.83
N ALA A 615 -69.33 13.71 20.30
CA ALA A 615 -68.26 14.23 19.45
C ALA A 615 -67.92 13.30 18.28
N GLN A 616 -67.99 11.98 18.49
CA GLN A 616 -67.63 10.94 17.51
C GLN A 616 -68.73 10.65 16.46
N ARG A 617 -69.98 11.07 16.67
CA ARG A 617 -71.11 10.77 15.77
C ARG A 617 -71.46 11.96 14.85
N PRO A 618 -71.96 11.69 13.62
CA PRO A 618 -72.51 12.71 12.73
C PRO A 618 -73.82 13.27 13.30
N VAL A 619 -74.33 14.34 12.69
CA VAL A 619 -75.64 14.90 13.03
C VAL A 619 -76.76 14.00 12.50
N GLU A 620 -77.74 13.70 13.35
CA GLU A 620 -78.92 12.88 13.03
C GLU A 620 -80.14 13.76 12.71
N ASP A 621 -80.37 14.83 13.48
CA ASP A 621 -81.40 15.85 13.22
C ASP A 621 -80.95 17.24 13.70
N GLU A 622 -80.71 18.16 12.77
CA GLU A 622 -80.33 19.56 13.04
C GLU A 622 -81.43 20.34 13.78
N ALA A 623 -82.69 19.93 13.70
CA ALA A 623 -83.82 20.62 14.33
C ALA A 623 -84.04 20.18 15.80
N TYR A 624 -83.37 19.14 16.29
CA TYR A 624 -83.57 18.65 17.66
C TYR A 624 -82.94 19.58 18.71
N VAL A 625 -83.71 19.90 19.75
CA VAL A 625 -83.29 20.72 20.89
C VAL A 625 -83.80 20.09 22.18
N LEU A 626 -82.87 19.71 23.06
CA LEU A 626 -83.12 19.05 24.33
C LEU A 626 -83.96 19.92 25.28
N GLN A 627 -85.12 19.44 25.72
CA GLN A 627 -86.06 20.18 26.59
C GLN A 627 -86.00 19.71 28.03
N LEU A 628 -84.92 20.08 28.73
CA LEU A 628 -84.71 19.68 30.12
C LEU A 628 -85.72 20.32 31.08
N TRP A 629 -86.48 19.46 31.75
CA TRP A 629 -87.46 19.76 32.79
C TRP A 629 -86.88 20.62 33.94
N GLN A 630 -87.74 21.35 34.65
CA GLN A 630 -87.39 22.15 35.83
C GLN A 630 -88.52 22.03 36.90
N PRO A 631 -88.19 21.94 38.20
CA PRO A 631 -89.19 21.90 39.26
C PRO A 631 -90.02 23.18 39.38
N SER A 632 -91.30 23.04 39.75
CA SER A 632 -92.20 24.17 39.98
C SER A 632 -91.98 24.79 41.36
N VAL A 633 -91.45 26.01 41.40
CA VAL A 633 -91.19 26.75 42.65
C VAL A 633 -92.50 27.36 43.19
N GLU A 634 -92.98 26.86 44.33
CA GLU A 634 -94.02 27.55 45.12
C GLU A 634 -93.45 28.86 45.67
N ARG A 635 -94.12 30.00 45.42
CA ARG A 635 -93.69 31.29 45.97
C ARG A 635 -93.96 31.30 47.49
N PRO A 636 -92.98 31.60 48.35
CA PRO A 636 -93.17 31.54 49.80
C PRO A 636 -94.15 32.62 50.28
N THR A 637 -95.30 32.20 50.79
CA THR A 637 -96.23 33.07 51.51
C THR A 637 -95.75 33.22 52.96
N LEU A 638 -95.48 34.45 53.38
CA LEU A 638 -95.08 34.76 54.75
C LEU A 638 -96.23 34.49 55.72
N VAL A 639 -96.12 33.39 56.48
CA VAL A 639 -97.00 33.07 57.61
C VAL A 639 -96.16 33.06 58.89
N PRO A 640 -96.39 33.96 59.85
CA PRO A 640 -95.63 33.99 61.09
C PRO A 640 -96.00 32.78 61.98
N ARG A 641 -95.02 32.28 62.73
CA ARG A 641 -95.25 31.39 63.90
C ARG A 641 -94.71 32.05 65.17
N PRO A 642 -95.37 31.85 66.33
CA PRO A 642 -95.13 32.64 67.52
C PRO A 642 -93.92 32.17 68.35
N GLU A 643 -93.44 33.09 69.18
CA GLU A 643 -92.42 32.88 70.22
C GLU A 643 -92.98 32.09 71.41
N GLN A 644 -92.14 31.24 72.04
CA GLN A 644 -92.07 30.88 73.48
C GLN A 644 -91.39 29.51 73.67
N PRO A 645 -90.77 29.22 74.83
CA PRO A 645 -90.23 30.12 75.87
C PRO A 645 -88.72 29.85 76.12
N GLU A 646 -88.17 30.42 77.20
CA GLU A 646 -86.72 30.41 77.48
C GLU A 646 -86.18 29.08 78.06
N ARG A 647 -84.88 28.86 77.80
CA ARG A 647 -83.84 28.18 78.62
C ARG A 647 -84.24 27.01 79.53
N PHE A 648 -83.52 25.91 79.35
CA PHE A 648 -82.58 25.49 80.40
C PHE A 648 -81.14 25.59 79.86
N VAL A 649 -80.27 26.26 80.60
CA VAL A 649 -78.82 26.25 80.37
C VAL A 649 -78.22 25.29 81.39
N LEU A 650 -77.59 24.22 80.92
CA LEU A 650 -76.62 23.52 81.75
C LEU A 650 -75.33 24.33 81.73
N GLN A 651 -74.84 24.68 82.91
CA GLN A 651 -73.58 25.41 83.06
C GLN A 651 -72.41 24.47 82.74
N PRO A 652 -71.35 24.93 82.05
CA PRO A 652 -70.07 24.26 82.14
C PRO A 652 -69.59 24.30 83.59
N ALA A 653 -69.04 23.20 84.08
CA ALA A 653 -68.40 23.16 85.39
C ALA A 653 -66.96 23.67 85.29
N SER A 654 -66.45 24.26 86.37
CA SER A 654 -65.02 24.47 86.62
C SER A 654 -64.23 25.27 85.57
N ALA A 655 -64.43 26.59 85.53
CA ALA A 655 -63.48 27.55 84.94
C ALA A 655 -62.19 27.71 85.80
N LEU A 656 -61.66 26.58 86.28
CA LEU A 656 -60.49 26.46 87.15
C LEU A 656 -59.54 25.34 86.68
N GLU A 657 -60.02 24.40 85.88
CA GLU A 657 -59.22 23.37 85.20
C GLU A 657 -58.74 23.87 83.82
N GLU A 658 -59.62 24.44 82.98
CA GLU A 658 -59.22 25.20 81.77
C GLU A 658 -58.16 26.28 82.08
N ALA A 659 -58.26 26.91 83.26
CA ALA A 659 -57.31 27.93 83.71
C ALA A 659 -55.96 27.35 84.19
N HIS A 660 -55.88 26.05 84.51
CA HIS A 660 -54.62 25.36 84.80
C HIS A 660 -54.00 24.78 83.53
N GLU A 661 -54.78 24.20 82.61
CA GLU A 661 -54.27 23.76 81.31
C GLU A 661 -53.71 24.93 80.51
N ALA A 662 -54.46 26.04 80.37
CA ALA A 662 -53.97 27.24 79.71
C ALA A 662 -52.78 27.92 80.44
N MET A 663 -52.59 27.66 81.74
CA MET A 663 -51.38 28.11 82.47
C MET A 663 -50.16 27.20 82.24
N LEU A 664 -50.36 25.95 81.84
CA LEU A 664 -49.29 25.00 81.52
C LEU A 664 -48.88 25.12 80.05
N GLU A 665 -49.83 25.20 79.12
CA GLU A 665 -49.56 25.47 77.70
C GLU A 665 -48.84 26.81 77.51
N ALA A 666 -49.18 27.83 78.31
CA ALA A 666 -48.49 29.13 78.31
C ALA A 666 -47.11 29.12 79.00
N MET A 667 -46.58 27.96 79.42
CA MET A 667 -45.25 27.81 80.00
C MET A 667 -44.30 26.89 79.21
N ASP A 668 -44.81 26.07 78.27
CA ASP A 668 -43.98 25.24 77.38
C ASP A 668 -43.71 25.90 76.00
N LEU A 669 -44.16 27.14 75.79
CA LEU A 669 -43.89 27.93 74.58
C LEU A 669 -42.86 29.04 74.84
N THR A 670 -41.58 28.71 74.63
CA THR A 670 -40.49 29.69 74.42
C THR A 670 -39.94 29.54 73.00
N ASP A 671 -39.85 30.66 72.29
CA ASP A 671 -38.99 30.92 71.12
C ASP A 671 -39.24 30.06 69.85
N GLU A 672 -39.64 30.59 68.68
CA GLU A 672 -40.10 31.94 68.30
C GLU A 672 -41.13 31.79 67.15
N GLU A 673 -42.17 32.63 67.09
CA GLU A 673 -42.63 33.24 65.82
C GLU A 673 -43.55 34.45 66.11
N MET A 674 -43.10 35.65 65.72
CA MET A 674 -43.85 36.90 65.84
C MET A 674 -44.47 37.27 64.50
N LEU A 675 -45.77 37.52 64.51
CA LEU A 675 -46.50 38.14 63.40
C LEU A 675 -46.01 39.58 63.14
N ASP A 676 -46.06 40.01 61.88
CA ASP A 676 -46.61 41.33 61.54
C ASP A 676 -47.36 41.24 60.20
N ASP A 677 -48.33 42.12 59.96
CA ASP A 677 -49.49 41.82 59.08
C ASP A 677 -49.80 42.89 58.00
N ALA A 678 -50.61 42.47 57.02
CA ALA A 678 -51.63 43.24 56.28
C ALA A 678 -51.35 43.99 54.93
N VAL A 679 -52.43 44.02 54.13
CA VAL A 679 -52.83 44.97 53.05
C VAL A 679 -52.36 44.77 51.58
N VAL A 680 -53.04 43.85 50.86
CA VAL A 680 -54.04 44.10 49.79
C VAL A 680 -53.75 45.06 48.58
N GLU A 681 -54.09 44.57 47.35
CA GLU A 681 -54.31 45.26 46.05
C GLU A 681 -53.08 45.85 45.28
N SER A 682 -52.97 45.84 43.93
CA SER A 682 -53.81 45.25 42.85
C SER A 682 -53.03 45.05 41.50
N GLU A 683 -53.67 44.36 40.54
CA GLU A 683 -53.32 44.12 39.10
C GLU A 683 -53.00 45.38 38.24
N PRO A 684 -52.53 45.32 36.94
CA PRO A 684 -52.71 44.21 35.95
C PRO A 684 -51.59 43.92 34.89
N GLN A 685 -51.78 42.83 34.11
CA GLN A 685 -51.62 42.63 32.64
C GLN A 685 -50.37 43.17 31.84
N ASP A 686 -49.89 42.56 30.74
CA ASP A 686 -50.36 41.43 29.89
C ASP A 686 -49.21 40.83 29.00
N THR A 687 -49.57 39.88 28.13
CA THR A 687 -48.91 39.43 26.87
C THR A 687 -47.94 38.21 26.85
N SER A 688 -48.56 37.05 26.60
CA SER A 688 -48.31 36.20 25.40
C SER A 688 -47.04 35.32 25.25
N PRO A 689 -47.07 34.24 24.41
CA PRO A 689 -46.66 32.93 24.92
C PRO A 689 -45.83 32.03 23.97
N LEU A 690 -45.57 30.80 24.44
CA LEU A 690 -45.38 29.51 23.73
C LEU A 690 -44.54 29.43 22.43
N ALA A 691 -43.40 28.70 22.56
CA ALA A 691 -43.06 27.46 21.82
C ALA A 691 -42.93 27.48 20.25
N THR A 692 -42.34 26.50 19.55
CA THR A 692 -41.98 25.10 19.89
C THR A 692 -40.85 24.56 18.96
N THR A 693 -40.06 23.58 19.43
CA THR A 693 -39.42 22.43 18.71
C THR A 693 -38.49 22.57 17.48
N GLU A 694 -37.40 21.77 17.54
CA GLU A 694 -36.84 20.86 16.50
C GLU A 694 -35.86 21.31 15.37
N SER A 695 -34.63 20.76 15.50
CA SER A 695 -33.95 19.84 14.56
C SER A 695 -33.14 20.29 13.31
N ALA A 696 -32.11 19.48 13.04
CA ALA A 696 -31.38 19.25 11.77
C ALA A 696 -30.37 20.29 11.19
N ASP A 697 -29.09 20.12 11.57
CA ASP A 697 -27.92 19.87 10.69
C ASP A 697 -27.88 20.39 9.23
N HIS A 698 -26.90 21.26 8.90
CA HIS A 698 -25.87 21.04 7.84
C HIS A 698 -24.98 22.27 7.52
N THR A 699 -23.67 22.02 7.37
CA THR A 699 -22.65 22.64 6.45
C THR A 699 -22.73 24.16 6.14
N SER A 700 -21.69 25.01 6.28
CA SER A 700 -20.43 25.03 5.49
C SER A 700 -19.48 26.16 6.02
N PRO A 701 -18.51 26.73 5.25
CA PRO A 701 -17.11 26.30 5.19
C PRO A 701 -16.10 27.38 5.65
N ILE A 702 -14.81 27.02 5.78
CA ILE A 702 -13.67 27.96 5.78
C ILE A 702 -12.53 27.37 4.92
N GLU A 703 -11.80 28.24 4.21
CA GLU A 703 -10.77 27.94 3.22
C GLU A 703 -9.39 28.51 3.63
N GLU A 704 -8.36 28.08 2.89
CA GLU A 704 -7.07 28.76 2.62
C GLU A 704 -5.87 28.76 3.63
N GLU A 705 -4.77 28.21 3.07
CA GLU A 705 -3.38 28.69 3.05
C GLU A 705 -2.26 28.17 3.99
N GLU A 706 -1.04 28.25 3.44
CA GLU A 706 0.19 27.49 3.76
C GLU A 706 1.18 28.30 4.61
N VAL A 707 2.09 27.62 5.34
CA VAL A 707 3.51 28.03 5.41
C VAL A 707 4.43 26.80 5.56
N GLU A 708 5.52 26.76 4.79
CA GLU A 708 6.61 25.77 4.82
C GLU A 708 7.73 26.14 5.83
N SER A 709 8.43 25.17 6.43
CA SER A 709 9.82 25.36 6.93
C SER A 709 10.57 24.05 7.24
N THR A 710 11.91 24.12 7.22
CA THR A 710 12.86 22.97 7.18
C THR A 710 13.71 22.81 8.46
N PRO A 711 14.33 21.64 8.70
CA PRO A 711 15.05 21.33 9.95
C PRO A 711 16.50 21.86 10.02
N VAL A 712 17.09 21.87 11.22
CA VAL A 712 18.42 22.45 11.52
C VAL A 712 19.44 21.41 12.03
N GLU A 713 20.70 21.58 11.61
CA GLU A 713 21.88 20.74 11.88
C GLU A 713 22.65 21.11 13.18
N THR A 714 23.28 20.15 13.88
CA THR A 714 24.43 20.39 14.81
C THR A 714 25.35 19.14 14.90
N LYS A 715 26.57 19.25 15.44
CA LYS A 715 27.78 18.49 15.04
C LYS A 715 28.52 17.67 16.13
N GLN A 716 29.19 16.60 15.68
CA GLN A 716 30.54 16.08 16.06
C GLN A 716 30.88 15.65 17.52
N SER A 717 31.42 14.42 17.67
CA SER A 717 32.79 14.16 18.20
C SER A 717 33.28 12.72 17.95
N THR A 718 34.61 12.51 17.94
CA THR A 718 35.37 11.23 18.04
C THR A 718 36.34 11.34 19.25
N PRO A 719 37.38 10.49 19.50
CA PRO A 719 37.81 9.17 19.01
C PRO A 719 37.86 8.13 20.19
N PRO A 720 38.73 7.06 20.29
CA PRO A 720 40.21 7.04 20.20
C PRO A 720 40.87 5.79 19.52
N THR A 721 42.22 5.74 19.53
CA THR A 721 43.10 4.69 18.96
C THR A 721 44.24 4.32 19.94
N PRO A 722 44.87 3.13 19.83
CA PRO A 722 46.30 2.92 20.16
C PRO A 722 47.08 2.22 18.99
N ALA A 723 48.23 2.76 18.52
CA ALA A 723 49.64 2.49 18.93
C ALA A 723 50.26 1.25 18.21
N GLU A 724 51.56 1.11 17.89
CA GLU A 724 52.86 1.82 18.15
C GLU A 724 53.55 2.19 16.78
N GLU A 725 54.72 2.82 16.53
CA GLU A 725 56.03 3.10 17.21
C GLU A 725 56.99 1.88 17.30
N GLU A 726 58.33 1.90 17.12
CA GLU A 726 59.41 2.91 16.85
C GLU A 726 60.06 2.73 15.42
N VAL A 727 61.00 3.51 14.82
CA VAL A 727 62.06 4.49 15.20
C VAL A 727 63.45 3.83 15.56
N SER A 728 64.66 4.23 15.12
CA SER A 728 65.14 5.12 14.03
C SER A 728 66.67 4.98 13.65
N VAL A 729 67.03 5.16 12.36
CA VAL A 729 68.23 5.89 11.82
C VAL A 729 69.66 5.21 11.86
N VAL A 730 70.64 5.85 11.16
CA VAL A 730 72.15 5.72 11.17
C VAL A 730 72.77 4.95 9.96
N VAL A 731 73.73 5.45 9.13
CA VAL A 731 74.27 6.82 8.84
C VAL A 731 75.16 6.80 7.55
N GLU A 732 75.36 7.96 6.89
CA GLU A 732 76.44 8.45 5.95
C GLU A 732 77.32 7.52 5.06
N ALA A 733 78.03 7.95 3.98
CA ALA A 733 78.05 9.08 3.00
C ALA A 733 79.31 8.83 2.09
N PRO A 734 79.98 9.79 1.40
CA PRO A 734 79.57 11.09 0.84
C PRO A 734 79.93 11.28 -0.67
N ALA A 735 79.39 12.35 -1.29
CA ALA A 735 79.99 13.00 -2.46
C ALA A 735 79.69 14.51 -2.44
N ALA A 736 80.66 15.36 -2.81
CA ALA A 736 80.58 16.82 -2.70
C ALA A 736 81.60 17.50 -3.67
N PRO A 737 81.66 18.84 -3.78
CA PRO A 737 80.59 19.68 -4.34
C PRO A 737 81.12 20.71 -5.37
N VAL A 738 80.33 21.11 -6.38
CA VAL A 738 80.72 22.22 -7.30
C VAL A 738 79.56 23.17 -7.64
N ARG A 739 79.68 24.38 -7.07
CA ARG A 739 79.20 25.71 -7.55
C ARG A 739 77.81 25.85 -8.20
N SER A 740 76.98 26.63 -7.51
CA SER A 740 75.93 27.47 -8.09
C SER A 740 76.45 28.46 -9.15
N VAL A 741 75.67 28.67 -10.21
CA VAL A 741 75.62 29.92 -11.00
C VAL A 741 74.14 30.29 -11.13
N PRO A 742 73.70 31.52 -10.81
CA PRO A 742 72.28 31.86 -10.73
C PRO A 742 71.68 32.35 -12.05
N SER A 743 70.33 32.39 -12.09
CA SER A 743 69.48 33.19 -12.97
C SER A 743 69.46 32.85 -14.48
N SER A 744 68.56 31.94 -14.85
CA SER A 744 67.87 31.93 -16.16
C SER A 744 66.37 31.60 -16.00
N ASP A 745 65.81 31.90 -14.83
CA ASP A 745 64.79 31.04 -14.21
C ASP A 745 63.37 31.28 -14.76
N LEU A 746 63.13 32.47 -15.33
CA LEU A 746 61.82 32.90 -15.87
C LEU A 746 61.32 32.13 -17.10
N VAL A 747 62.18 31.34 -17.75
CA VAL A 747 61.77 30.44 -18.87
C VAL A 747 61.49 29.02 -18.37
N SER A 748 62.10 28.60 -17.26
CA SER A 748 62.00 27.23 -16.74
C SER A 748 60.65 26.97 -16.06
N GLU A 749 60.16 27.88 -15.22
CA GLU A 749 58.88 27.70 -14.50
C GLU A 749 57.69 27.60 -15.48
N ALA A 750 57.62 28.48 -16.47
CA ALA A 750 56.55 28.46 -17.47
C ALA A 750 56.62 27.24 -18.43
N SER A 751 57.79 26.61 -18.60
CA SER A 751 57.92 25.40 -19.41
C SER A 751 57.65 24.11 -18.62
N THR A 752 58.05 24.04 -17.35
CA THR A 752 57.59 22.98 -16.43
C THR A 752 56.08 22.97 -16.27
N GLU A 753 55.44 24.14 -16.14
CA GLU A 753 53.99 24.22 -15.96
C GLU A 753 53.22 23.72 -17.20
N LYS A 754 53.71 24.01 -18.41
CA LYS A 754 53.19 23.41 -19.66
C LYS A 754 53.36 21.89 -19.66
N ALA A 755 54.53 21.39 -19.26
CA ALA A 755 54.85 19.96 -19.28
C ALA A 755 54.01 19.17 -18.27
N LEU A 756 53.76 19.73 -17.08
CA LEU A 756 52.85 19.17 -16.08
C LEU A 756 51.40 19.14 -16.58
N LYS A 757 50.92 20.21 -17.22
CA LYS A 757 49.57 20.25 -17.82
C LYS A 757 49.39 19.21 -18.93
N ALA A 758 50.36 19.08 -19.84
CA ALA A 758 50.36 18.05 -20.87
C ALA A 758 50.40 16.62 -20.28
N LEU A 759 51.15 16.39 -19.19
CA LEU A 759 51.16 15.10 -18.49
C LEU A 759 49.83 14.80 -17.78
N ALA A 760 49.19 15.81 -17.17
CA ALA A 760 47.87 15.66 -16.52
C ALA A 760 46.77 15.35 -17.55
N GLU A 761 46.77 16.04 -18.69
CA GLU A 761 45.86 15.77 -19.80
C GLU A 761 46.06 14.35 -20.36
N LEU A 762 47.32 13.97 -20.63
CA LEU A 762 47.66 12.65 -21.16
C LEU A 762 47.29 11.51 -20.19
N THR A 763 47.51 11.68 -18.88
CA THR A 763 47.14 10.68 -17.87
C THR A 763 45.61 10.57 -17.68
N ALA A 764 44.88 11.69 -17.73
CA ALA A 764 43.42 11.70 -17.70
C ALA A 764 42.82 11.00 -18.94
N LEU A 765 43.34 11.29 -20.15
CA LEU A 765 42.88 10.66 -21.39
C LEU A 765 43.08 9.12 -21.40
N LEU A 766 44.10 8.63 -20.69
CA LEU A 766 44.37 7.21 -20.47
C LEU A 766 43.54 6.56 -19.35
N GLY A 767 42.60 7.28 -18.73
CA GLY A 767 41.74 6.77 -17.66
C GLY A 767 42.31 6.87 -16.24
N MET A 768 43.57 7.31 -16.08
CA MET A 768 44.24 7.43 -14.78
C MET A 768 43.89 8.77 -14.08
N GLY A 769 42.60 9.05 -13.91
CA GLY A 769 42.10 10.34 -13.40
C GLY A 769 42.73 10.77 -12.07
N GLY A 770 42.84 9.85 -11.10
CA GLY A 770 43.50 10.14 -9.82
C GLY A 770 44.98 10.51 -9.93
N LEU A 771 45.70 10.02 -10.97
CA LEU A 771 47.08 10.48 -11.22
C LEU A 771 47.09 11.90 -11.80
N ALA A 772 46.17 12.23 -12.71
CA ALA A 772 46.01 13.60 -13.21
C ALA A 772 45.69 14.60 -12.08
N GLU A 773 44.84 14.20 -11.12
CA GLU A 773 44.58 14.97 -9.90
C GLU A 773 45.86 15.16 -9.05
N THR A 774 46.69 14.13 -8.84
CA THR A 774 47.97 14.31 -8.12
C THR A 774 48.94 15.25 -8.84
N ILE A 775 48.98 15.24 -10.19
CA ILE A 775 49.80 16.19 -10.96
C ILE A 775 49.29 17.62 -10.75
N ASN A 776 47.98 17.83 -10.86
CA ASN A 776 47.38 19.16 -10.69
C ASN A 776 47.49 19.70 -9.25
N ALA A 777 47.44 18.82 -8.24
CA ALA A 777 47.48 19.22 -6.83
C ALA A 777 48.91 19.34 -6.26
N GLN A 778 49.89 18.59 -6.78
CA GLN A 778 51.24 18.48 -6.21
C GLN A 778 52.38 18.85 -7.19
N GLY A 779 52.09 19.05 -8.47
CA GLY A 779 53.07 19.42 -9.50
C GLY A 779 54.25 18.44 -9.56
N LEU A 780 55.47 18.99 -9.52
CA LEU A 780 56.70 18.19 -9.52
C LEU A 780 56.81 17.19 -8.34
N ALA A 781 56.18 17.48 -7.20
CA ALA A 781 56.28 16.60 -6.02
C ALA A 781 55.50 15.29 -6.20
N GLY A 782 54.36 15.32 -6.92
CA GLY A 782 53.55 14.13 -7.21
C GLY A 782 54.16 13.20 -8.26
N LEU A 783 55.22 13.61 -8.96
CA LEU A 783 55.82 12.83 -10.05
C LEU A 783 56.42 11.48 -9.61
N THR A 784 56.69 11.28 -8.32
CA THR A 784 57.09 9.98 -7.76
C THR A 784 55.95 8.96 -7.81
N ASP A 785 54.75 9.36 -7.42
CA ASP A 785 53.55 8.52 -7.44
C ASP A 785 52.99 8.34 -8.85
N VAL A 786 53.03 9.39 -9.68
CA VAL A 786 52.70 9.30 -11.11
C VAL A 786 53.63 8.31 -11.82
N ARG A 787 54.95 8.35 -11.53
CA ARG A 787 55.92 7.38 -12.05
C ARG A 787 55.61 5.96 -11.58
N ARG A 788 55.21 5.79 -10.31
CA ARG A 788 54.82 4.49 -9.73
C ARG A 788 53.56 3.92 -10.42
N GLY A 789 52.52 4.72 -10.58
CA GLY A 789 51.27 4.34 -11.25
C GLY A 789 51.44 4.03 -12.74
N LEU A 790 52.19 4.87 -13.47
CA LEU A 790 52.53 4.60 -14.87
C LEU A 790 53.35 3.31 -15.02
N ALA A 791 54.30 3.04 -14.12
CA ALA A 791 55.11 1.83 -14.14
C ALA A 791 54.30 0.55 -13.93
N SER A 792 53.26 0.56 -13.08
CA SER A 792 52.36 -0.61 -12.92
C SER A 792 51.56 -0.96 -14.17
N HIS A 793 51.40 -0.03 -15.12
CA HIS A 793 50.77 -0.30 -16.41
C HIS A 793 51.76 -0.67 -17.53
N VAL A 794 53.07 -0.67 -17.30
CA VAL A 794 54.09 -1.13 -18.28
C VAL A 794 54.19 -2.65 -18.27
N ASN A 795 54.52 -3.26 -19.41
CA ASN A 795 54.71 -4.71 -19.60
C ASN A 795 53.51 -5.63 -19.27
N VAL A 796 52.32 -5.05 -19.07
CA VAL A 796 51.03 -5.78 -19.10
C VAL A 796 50.78 -6.32 -20.50
N ALA A 797 50.44 -7.62 -20.58
CA ALA A 797 50.09 -8.35 -21.80
C ALA A 797 48.96 -9.36 -21.48
N PRO A 798 48.09 -9.72 -22.44
CA PRO A 798 48.08 -9.29 -23.84
C PRO A 798 47.61 -7.84 -24.00
N ARG A 799 48.36 -7.03 -24.76
CA ARG A 799 48.01 -5.64 -25.09
C ARG A 799 48.90 -5.14 -26.23
N ASP A 800 48.36 -4.26 -27.08
CA ASP A 800 49.10 -3.63 -28.19
C ASP A 800 50.45 -3.02 -27.74
N VAL A 801 51.54 -3.47 -28.36
CA VAL A 801 52.91 -2.96 -28.12
C VAL A 801 53.03 -1.45 -28.33
N ARG A 802 52.22 -0.83 -29.21
CA ARG A 802 52.19 0.64 -29.38
C ARG A 802 51.78 1.35 -28.08
N ILE A 803 50.82 0.79 -27.35
CA ILE A 803 50.39 1.31 -26.04
C ILE A 803 51.46 1.03 -24.97
N GLY A 804 52.15 -0.11 -25.05
CA GLY A 804 53.33 -0.39 -24.23
C GLY A 804 54.45 0.65 -24.42
N ARG A 805 54.78 0.97 -25.68
CA ARG A 805 55.77 1.98 -26.07
C ARG A 805 55.38 3.37 -25.63
N MET A 806 54.11 3.73 -25.79
CA MET A 806 53.54 5.01 -25.31
C MET A 806 53.75 5.20 -23.80
N LEU A 807 53.42 4.21 -22.98
CA LEU A 807 53.63 4.26 -21.52
C LEU A 807 55.12 4.31 -21.15
N ARG A 808 55.99 3.57 -21.86
CA ARG A 808 57.45 3.61 -21.65
C ARG A 808 58.06 4.95 -22.07
N LEU A 809 57.52 5.62 -23.09
CA LEU A 809 57.89 6.98 -23.49
C LEU A 809 57.42 8.03 -22.47
N MET A 810 56.19 7.93 -21.94
CA MET A 810 55.71 8.82 -20.87
C MET A 810 56.65 8.80 -19.64
N LEU A 811 57.12 7.62 -19.23
CA LEU A 811 58.09 7.48 -18.13
C LEU A 811 59.46 8.14 -18.40
N ARG A 812 59.83 8.34 -19.68
CA ARG A 812 61.04 9.07 -20.09
C ARG A 812 60.80 10.58 -20.24
N LEU A 813 59.58 10.96 -20.58
CA LEU A 813 59.15 12.35 -20.83
C LEU A 813 58.56 13.04 -19.58
N LEU A 814 58.62 12.42 -18.40
CA LEU A 814 58.26 13.08 -17.13
C LEU A 814 59.03 14.41 -16.98
N PRO A 815 58.37 15.52 -16.55
CA PRO A 815 59.02 16.80 -16.31
C PRO A 815 60.15 16.71 -15.29
N ALA A 816 61.18 17.54 -15.45
CA ALA A 816 62.41 17.45 -14.66
C ALA A 816 62.79 18.72 -13.89
N GLY A 817 62.18 19.86 -14.17
CA GLY A 817 62.69 21.17 -13.74
C GLY A 817 63.86 21.66 -14.61
N ASP A 818 63.89 21.30 -15.90
CA ASP A 818 65.01 21.61 -16.79
C ASP A 818 64.58 22.29 -18.10
N ASN A 819 65.57 22.87 -18.80
CA ASN A 819 65.35 23.61 -20.06
C ASN A 819 64.77 22.75 -21.20
N HIS A 820 64.61 21.43 -20.99
CA HIS A 820 63.99 20.53 -21.95
C HIS A 820 62.50 20.33 -21.70
N ASP A 821 61.94 20.81 -20.59
CA ASP A 821 60.52 20.60 -20.27
C ASP A 821 59.57 21.24 -21.31
N GLU A 822 59.99 22.28 -22.05
CA GLU A 822 59.23 22.77 -23.21
C GLU A 822 59.17 21.75 -24.37
N THR A 823 60.24 20.99 -24.59
CA THR A 823 60.23 19.90 -25.59
C THR A 823 59.50 18.66 -25.06
N ARG A 824 59.58 18.36 -23.75
CA ARG A 824 58.72 17.32 -23.14
C ARG A 824 57.24 17.66 -23.25
N ALA A 825 56.85 18.92 -23.01
CA ALA A 825 55.47 19.37 -23.16
C ALA A 825 54.95 19.15 -24.59
N ALA A 826 55.75 19.52 -25.60
CA ALA A 826 55.40 19.30 -27.00
C ALA A 826 55.24 17.81 -27.34
N LEU A 827 56.15 16.95 -26.87
CA LEU A 827 56.09 15.50 -27.10
C LEU A 827 54.93 14.82 -26.35
N LEU A 828 54.62 15.26 -25.14
CA LEU A 828 53.45 14.77 -24.38
C LEU A 828 52.12 15.20 -25.05
N ALA A 829 52.08 16.37 -25.69
CA ALA A 829 50.94 16.81 -26.50
C ALA A 829 50.81 16.03 -27.81
N GLU A 830 51.91 15.77 -28.54
CA GLU A 830 51.89 14.87 -29.72
C GLU A 830 51.38 13.46 -29.32
N MET A 831 51.65 13.02 -28.08
CA MET A 831 51.11 11.77 -27.53
C MET A 831 49.64 11.83 -27.11
N SER A 832 49.10 13.01 -26.75
CA SER A 832 47.67 13.13 -26.42
C SER A 832 46.79 13.09 -27.67
N GLU A 833 47.26 13.69 -28.77
CA GLU A 833 46.60 13.64 -30.10
C GLU A 833 46.45 12.21 -30.66
N MET A 834 47.31 11.27 -30.27
CA MET A 834 47.21 9.86 -30.66
C MET A 834 46.05 9.12 -29.97
N ILE A 835 45.64 9.51 -28.77
CA ILE A 835 44.65 8.75 -27.97
C ILE A 835 43.26 8.72 -28.63
N PRO A 836 42.70 9.81 -29.17
CA PRO A 836 41.42 9.79 -29.88
C PRO A 836 41.39 8.88 -31.12
N ALA A 837 42.54 8.62 -31.77
CA ALA A 837 42.63 7.64 -32.85
C ALA A 837 42.58 6.21 -32.28
N LEU A 838 43.42 5.91 -31.27
CA LEU A 838 43.47 4.61 -30.62
C LEU A 838 42.14 4.24 -29.95
N LYS A 839 41.46 5.16 -29.23
CA LYS A 839 40.14 4.90 -28.63
C LYS A 839 39.09 4.49 -29.67
N ARG A 840 39.02 5.18 -30.82
CA ARG A 840 38.09 4.84 -31.91
C ARG A 840 38.41 3.49 -32.54
N TRP A 841 39.70 3.18 -32.73
CA TRP A 841 40.13 1.89 -33.28
C TRP A 841 39.86 0.72 -32.32
N MET A 842 40.17 0.87 -31.02
CA MET A 842 39.90 -0.17 -30.02
C MET A 842 38.41 -0.43 -29.87
N ARG A 843 37.60 0.63 -29.72
CA ARG A 843 36.14 0.53 -29.63
C ARG A 843 35.56 -0.23 -30.83
N ARG A 844 35.87 0.17 -32.06
CA ARG A 844 35.37 -0.50 -33.27
C ARG A 844 35.77 -1.97 -33.35
N ARG A 845 36.97 -2.35 -32.91
CA ARG A 845 37.42 -3.75 -32.88
C ARG A 845 36.90 -4.58 -31.69
N LEU A 846 36.38 -3.94 -30.65
CA LEU A 846 35.62 -4.60 -29.58
C LEU A 846 34.15 -4.78 -29.98
N GLU A 847 33.53 -3.73 -30.52
CA GLU A 847 32.16 -3.74 -31.08
C GLU A 847 32.00 -4.82 -32.17
N ALA A 848 32.94 -4.90 -33.13
CA ALA A 848 33.00 -5.93 -34.16
C ALA A 848 33.36 -7.35 -33.64
N ARG A 849 33.35 -7.55 -32.32
CA ARG A 849 33.54 -8.84 -31.63
C ARG A 849 32.51 -9.07 -30.52
N HIS A 850 31.39 -8.35 -30.58
CA HIS A 850 30.32 -8.38 -29.58
C HIS A 850 30.83 -8.15 -28.14
N SER A 851 31.94 -7.45 -28.00
CA SER A 851 32.60 -7.13 -26.74
C SER A 851 32.37 -5.65 -26.44
N GLY A 852 31.71 -5.33 -25.33
CA GLY A 852 31.43 -3.94 -24.97
C GLY A 852 32.68 -3.20 -24.51
N ALA A 853 33.05 -2.11 -25.18
CA ALA A 853 34.11 -1.21 -24.71
C ALA A 853 33.66 -0.49 -23.43
N LYS A 854 34.44 -0.63 -22.35
CA LYS A 854 34.14 -0.05 -21.02
C LYS A 854 34.45 1.46 -20.95
N GLY A 855 35.25 1.98 -21.89
CA GLY A 855 35.51 3.41 -22.06
C GLY A 855 36.75 3.96 -21.33
N ASP A 856 37.30 3.19 -20.38
CA ASP A 856 38.67 3.37 -19.91
C ASP A 856 39.64 2.82 -20.95
N PHE A 857 40.68 3.61 -21.26
CA PHE A 857 41.65 3.27 -22.28
C PHE A 857 42.46 2.01 -21.95
N LEU A 858 42.85 1.84 -20.69
CA LEU A 858 43.81 0.80 -20.32
C LEU A 858 43.14 -0.56 -20.08
N SER A 859 41.90 -0.59 -19.60
CA SER A 859 41.05 -1.80 -19.61
C SER A 859 40.68 -2.21 -21.04
N ASP A 860 40.13 -1.30 -21.86
CA ASP A 860 39.74 -1.60 -23.25
C ASP A 860 40.94 -2.14 -24.08
N ALA A 861 42.16 -1.65 -23.83
CA ALA A 861 43.37 -2.13 -24.49
C ALA A 861 43.80 -3.56 -24.11
N VAL A 862 43.56 -3.99 -22.86
CA VAL A 862 43.84 -5.35 -22.40
C VAL A 862 42.73 -6.30 -22.80
N GLU A 863 41.47 -5.87 -22.71
CA GLU A 863 40.30 -6.63 -23.14
C GLU A 863 40.33 -6.90 -24.64
N LEU A 864 40.72 -5.91 -25.46
CA LEU A 864 40.99 -6.12 -26.88
C LEU A 864 42.17 -7.07 -27.12
N GLY A 865 43.20 -7.04 -26.26
CA GLY A 865 44.30 -7.99 -26.31
C GLY A 865 43.84 -9.44 -26.10
N VAL A 866 42.98 -9.68 -25.12
CA VAL A 866 42.36 -11.00 -24.87
C VAL A 866 41.42 -11.38 -26.03
N ALA A 867 40.58 -10.45 -26.49
CA ALA A 867 39.66 -10.69 -27.60
C ALA A 867 40.39 -11.03 -28.92
N LEU A 868 41.53 -10.39 -29.20
CA LEU A 868 42.37 -10.68 -30.37
C LEU A 868 43.16 -12.00 -30.26
N GLN A 869 43.41 -12.51 -29.04
CA GLN A 869 43.94 -13.86 -28.83
C GLN A 869 42.85 -14.94 -28.97
N ARG A 870 41.61 -14.64 -28.55
CA ARG A 870 40.46 -15.55 -28.68
C ARG A 870 39.93 -15.63 -30.12
N ILE A 871 39.89 -14.49 -30.82
CA ILE A 871 39.41 -14.36 -32.19
C ILE A 871 40.40 -13.44 -32.95
N PRO A 872 41.28 -13.99 -33.81
CA PRO A 872 42.18 -13.19 -34.63
C PRO A 872 41.41 -12.27 -35.58
N GLY A 873 42.03 -11.16 -36.00
CA GLY A 873 41.43 -10.20 -36.92
C GLY A 873 41.96 -10.37 -38.32
N LEU A 874 41.08 -10.24 -39.32
CA LEU A 874 41.47 -10.15 -40.72
C LEU A 874 42.50 -9.02 -40.94
N GLY A 875 43.48 -9.25 -41.79
CA GLY A 875 44.62 -8.34 -41.98
C GLY A 875 45.68 -8.43 -40.88
N GLN A 876 46.58 -7.45 -40.84
CA GLN A 876 47.86 -7.52 -40.13
C GLN A 876 47.72 -7.77 -38.61
N ARG A 877 48.44 -8.78 -38.10
CA ARG A 877 48.54 -9.11 -36.66
C ARG A 877 49.00 -7.92 -35.83
N VAL A 878 48.22 -7.59 -34.81
CA VAL A 878 48.62 -6.66 -33.76
C VAL A 878 49.64 -7.37 -32.86
N PRO A 879 50.83 -6.80 -32.61
CA PRO A 879 51.76 -7.35 -31.62
C PRO A 879 51.20 -7.13 -30.21
N LEU A 880 50.94 -8.24 -29.50
CA LEU A 880 50.33 -8.25 -28.15
C LEU A 880 51.33 -8.61 -27.02
N GLU A 881 52.61 -8.67 -27.37
CA GLU A 881 53.73 -9.06 -26.51
C GLU A 881 54.25 -7.87 -25.68
N LYS A 882 55.34 -8.05 -24.93
CA LYS A 882 55.93 -6.96 -24.14
C LYS A 882 56.79 -6.06 -25.04
N ASP A 883 56.77 -4.75 -24.78
CA ASP A 883 57.66 -3.81 -25.49
C ASP A 883 59.08 -3.88 -24.91
N GLU A 884 59.87 -4.82 -25.42
CA GLU A 884 61.27 -5.02 -25.02
C GLU A 884 62.25 -4.13 -25.80
N TRP A 885 61.77 -3.35 -26.79
CA TRP A 885 62.63 -2.52 -27.62
C TRP A 885 63.38 -1.45 -26.79
N PRO A 886 64.67 -1.20 -27.03
CA PRO A 886 65.42 -0.17 -26.31
C PRO A 886 64.95 1.24 -26.68
N LEU A 887 64.58 2.05 -25.68
CA LEU A 887 64.29 3.47 -25.88
C LEU A 887 65.55 4.33 -25.68
N PRO A 888 65.75 5.39 -26.49
CA PRO A 888 66.81 6.37 -26.30
C PRO A 888 66.75 7.07 -24.93
N THR A 889 67.88 7.62 -24.51
CA THR A 889 68.02 8.41 -23.27
C THR A 889 68.08 9.91 -23.50
N ASP A 890 68.32 10.33 -24.74
CA ASP A 890 68.39 11.72 -25.18
C ASP A 890 67.08 12.18 -25.84
N ILE A 891 66.83 13.49 -25.79
CA ILE A 891 65.57 14.08 -26.29
C ILE A 891 65.45 14.06 -27.81
N VAL A 892 66.56 14.03 -28.55
CA VAL A 892 66.53 13.93 -30.02
C VAL A 892 66.08 12.52 -30.43
N GLY A 893 66.63 11.49 -29.78
CA GLY A 893 66.16 10.12 -29.92
C GLY A 893 64.70 9.95 -29.49
N LEU A 894 64.29 10.50 -28.34
CA LEU A 894 62.91 10.43 -27.87
C LEU A 894 61.92 11.13 -28.83
N THR A 895 62.29 12.29 -29.39
CA THR A 895 61.53 12.95 -30.46
C THR A 895 61.35 12.03 -31.68
N SER A 896 62.42 11.34 -32.11
CA SER A 896 62.33 10.42 -33.24
C SER A 896 61.42 9.22 -32.96
N GLU A 897 61.38 8.74 -31.71
CA GLU A 897 60.51 7.63 -31.27
C GLU A 897 59.04 8.03 -31.14
N VAL A 898 58.72 9.23 -30.65
CA VAL A 898 57.34 9.74 -30.63
C VAL A 898 56.81 9.91 -32.05
N GLN A 899 57.61 10.48 -32.96
CA GLN A 899 57.23 10.60 -34.38
C GLN A 899 57.07 9.23 -35.07
N ASN A 900 57.84 8.21 -34.68
CA ASN A 900 57.69 6.86 -35.21
C ASN A 900 56.45 6.16 -34.63
N LEU A 901 56.14 6.38 -33.35
CA LEU A 901 54.89 5.93 -32.73
C LEU A 901 53.68 6.57 -33.43
N SER A 902 53.69 7.88 -33.66
CA SER A 902 52.68 8.64 -34.41
C SER A 902 52.41 8.02 -35.78
N LYS A 903 53.45 7.79 -36.59
CA LYS A 903 53.33 7.09 -37.90
C LYS A 903 52.71 5.69 -37.78
N SER A 904 52.96 4.96 -36.69
CA SER A 904 52.39 3.63 -36.43
C SER A 904 50.95 3.64 -35.92
N VAL A 905 50.45 4.78 -35.41
CA VAL A 905 49.05 4.99 -35.02
C VAL A 905 48.21 5.45 -36.23
N HIS A 906 48.80 6.20 -37.15
CA HIS A 906 48.12 6.71 -38.36
C HIS A 906 48.11 5.76 -39.57
N LEU A 907 48.42 4.48 -39.40
CA LEU A 907 48.24 3.49 -40.46
C LEU A 907 46.75 3.32 -40.82
N PRO A 908 46.41 3.13 -42.11
CA PRO A 908 45.03 2.82 -42.51
C PRO A 908 44.57 1.51 -41.86
N SER A 909 43.29 1.44 -41.52
CA SER A 909 42.68 0.32 -40.79
C SER A 909 42.91 -1.02 -41.52
N ALA A 910 43.83 -1.84 -40.99
CA ALA A 910 44.07 -3.18 -41.51
C ALA A 910 42.83 -4.07 -41.25
N GLY A 911 42.29 -4.66 -42.31
CA GLY A 911 41.11 -5.54 -42.28
C GLY A 911 39.78 -4.78 -42.32
N GLY A 912 39.23 -4.61 -43.54
CA GLY A 912 37.80 -4.37 -43.83
C GLY A 912 37.17 -3.04 -43.38
N VAL A 913 37.31 -2.66 -42.11
CA VAL A 913 36.63 -1.53 -41.48
C VAL A 913 37.25 -0.22 -41.94
N LYS A 914 36.68 0.38 -42.99
CA LYS A 914 36.99 1.75 -43.42
C LYS A 914 36.72 2.74 -42.27
N ALA A 915 37.58 3.74 -42.13
CA ALA A 915 37.67 4.59 -40.95
C ALA A 915 36.64 5.73 -40.91
#